data_AF-A0A2V4DLW7-F1
#
_entry.id   AF-A0A2V4DLW7-F1
#
_cell.length_a   1.000
_cell.length_b   1.000
_cell.length_c   1.000
_cell.angle_alpha   90.00
_cell.angle_beta   90.00
_cell.angle_gamma   90.00
#
_symmetry.space_group_name_H-M   'P 1'
#
loop_
_entity.id
_entity.type
_entity.pdbx_description
1 polymer ?
#
loop_
_entity_poly.entity_id
_entity_poly.type
_entity_poly.pdbx_seq_one_letter_code
_entity_poly.pdbx_strand_id
1 'polypeptide(L)'
;MLANIICFIVIPALAFLVLRIGILTQKELDKLSQKKQAEIDPFIRENAIRQLTEEEILLLQPYLDNEDHIPPPYQWQSSLINYDVMRIKAYIEKDYPDKQNNNYYYKMGYIRLFFPYNMSYRILGLRDSFDSELPKNKSDYINTAEVVFTKSYAIVVKINTCELLEAGLNLSGRKEGQIEDYWQTGNLKPIGLSSAEKSNETITQLLTEESEKTPPFEIVNKREKNQFEIAMEDQSNSGKLMIFLFVLGVMGLLVLEHFQSLLLAFFSIICFILAMIVSHIKREIPTEYVNHIKAQKLGIESYFYVNTPEHWRMFISNKSETPIDMEVDINSRKLLSYGGYLSISEEVENYGAPKFIKHNVKLAITGLILVVLIYYFTNAGEKFDFSYQQLTSQATIWNIDDKTNLKKIAIQFMDRVNLDLSSVSCDIQNENEDHSQCNKIFVNTNPIGSTKLNLFSSWPQSTQAIYDSNILRMTKDSEVIVMTALANKYLNQRLENDSKYRNNPKYKQYTKNKNIVELIKIYNIETAIPTFDDSCKHLNLEPCDQIKNSLANLLSEISGVDLNNWSDVVAYAKSHYNIQKIVNLNSAQNIVQLIAQYRKNILKHFIFDAKEKVAMLQNDENNLSLQFTKLIPLYDKNYNYKYNNEIFKEQLDYYNGILMGNNAHLKITGVVTNVSYHNGTVSKLTISTDPIYSIDKNQLFSFLSPILINNFVFLFVILITLINCTLFIWKKAANQLRLEKIISNYSDKILKNHSMVGD
;
A
#
# COMPACT_ATOMS: atom_id res chain seq x y z
N MET A 1 10.67 -10.62 14.53
CA MET A 1 9.44 -10.06 13.91
C MET A 1 9.78 -9.21 12.68
N LEU A 2 10.69 -8.23 12.76
CA LEU A 2 11.13 -7.41 11.63
C LEU A 2 11.76 -8.22 10.46
N ALA A 3 12.58 -9.22 10.76
CA ALA A 3 13.18 -10.10 9.75
C ALA A 3 12.14 -10.96 8.98
N ASN A 4 11.06 -11.37 9.64
CA ASN A 4 9.94 -12.06 8.98
C ASN A 4 9.12 -11.09 8.12
N ILE A 5 8.97 -9.84 8.55
CA ILE A 5 8.31 -8.79 7.75
C ILE A 5 9.15 -8.48 6.50
N ILE A 6 10.47 -8.37 6.63
CA ILE A 6 11.34 -8.08 5.48
C ILE A 6 11.37 -9.28 4.51
N CYS A 7 11.62 -10.50 5.01
CA CYS A 7 11.75 -11.68 4.15
C CYS A 7 10.43 -12.18 3.54
N PHE A 8 9.30 -12.11 4.26
CA PHE A 8 8.02 -12.65 3.79
C PHE A 8 7.02 -11.60 3.31
N ILE A 9 7.21 -10.32 3.64
CA ILE A 9 6.28 -9.25 3.25
C ILE A 9 6.96 -8.26 2.33
N VAL A 10 8.10 -7.67 2.70
CA VAL A 10 8.74 -6.61 1.90
C VAL A 10 9.35 -7.16 0.62
N ILE A 11 10.10 -8.28 0.66
CA ILE A 11 10.72 -8.85 -0.55
C ILE A 11 9.66 -9.33 -1.56
N PRO A 12 8.63 -10.09 -1.17
CA PRO A 12 7.55 -10.44 -2.07
C PRO A 12 6.74 -9.22 -2.50
N ALA A 13 6.46 -8.26 -1.61
CA ALA A 13 5.72 -7.05 -1.97
C ALA A 13 6.49 -6.15 -2.92
N LEU A 14 7.82 -6.01 -2.81
CA LEU A 14 8.64 -5.23 -3.74
C LEU A 14 8.76 -5.95 -5.10
N ALA A 15 8.96 -7.26 -5.09
CA ALA A 15 8.94 -8.08 -6.30
C ALA A 15 7.56 -8.01 -6.98
N PHE A 16 6.48 -8.05 -6.20
CA PHE A 16 5.10 -7.94 -6.65
C PHE A 16 4.75 -6.51 -7.05
N LEU A 17 5.37 -5.46 -6.48
CA LEU A 17 5.20 -4.05 -6.83
C LEU A 17 5.96 -3.72 -8.13
N VAL A 18 7.14 -4.30 -8.36
CA VAL A 18 7.84 -4.22 -9.64
C VAL A 18 7.10 -5.01 -10.73
N LEU A 19 6.54 -6.18 -10.39
CA LEU A 19 5.63 -6.93 -11.27
C LEU A 19 4.34 -6.14 -11.55
N ARG A 20 3.76 -5.53 -10.51
CA ARG A 20 2.53 -4.72 -10.56
C ARG A 20 2.76 -3.44 -11.34
N ILE A 21 3.85 -2.70 -11.16
CA ILE A 21 4.13 -1.49 -11.97
C ILE A 21 4.32 -1.87 -13.44
N GLY A 22 4.87 -3.05 -13.73
CA GLY A 22 4.92 -3.61 -15.09
C GLY A 22 3.57 -4.10 -15.64
N ILE A 23 2.54 -4.32 -14.79
CA ILE A 23 1.21 -4.81 -15.16
C ILE A 23 0.12 -3.71 -15.05
N LEU A 24 0.28 -2.73 -14.15
CA LEU A 24 -0.66 -1.65 -13.84
C LEU A 24 -0.71 -0.58 -14.92
N THR A 25 0.36 -0.41 -15.70
CA THR A 25 0.32 0.49 -16.87
C THR A 25 -0.61 -0.02 -17.97
N GLN A 26 -1.07 -1.27 -17.91
CA GLN A 26 -1.93 -1.88 -18.92
C GLN A 26 -3.36 -2.19 -18.43
N LYS A 27 -3.58 -2.41 -17.12
CA LYS A 27 -4.80 -3.09 -16.63
C LYS A 27 -5.79 -2.22 -15.84
N GLU A 28 -5.40 -1.02 -15.39
CA GLU A 28 -6.28 -0.15 -14.57
C GLU A 28 -7.04 0.93 -15.36
N LEU A 29 -6.69 1.18 -16.63
CA LEU A 29 -7.50 2.07 -17.48
C LEU A 29 -8.82 1.42 -17.93
N ASP A 30 -8.83 0.08 -18.11
CA ASP A 30 -9.97 -0.65 -18.68
C ASP A 30 -11.02 -1.09 -17.65
N LYS A 31 -10.68 -1.07 -16.35
CA LYS A 31 -11.55 -1.62 -15.29
C LYS A 31 -12.52 -0.64 -14.65
N LEU A 32 -12.44 0.66 -14.96
CA LEU A 32 -13.28 1.69 -14.35
C LEU A 32 -14.56 2.03 -15.14
N SER A 33 -14.81 1.47 -16.33
CA SER A 33 -15.89 1.95 -17.20
C SER A 33 -17.23 1.20 -17.15
N GLN A 34 -17.44 0.16 -16.34
CA GLN A 34 -18.67 -0.66 -16.46
C GLN A 34 -19.41 -0.95 -15.17
N LYS A 35 -20.36 -0.05 -14.91
CA LYS A 35 -21.58 -0.36 -14.16
C LYS A 35 -22.67 -0.69 -15.18
N LYS A 36 -23.23 -1.89 -15.02
CA LYS A 36 -24.25 -2.55 -15.82
C LYS A 36 -25.55 -1.72 -15.84
N GLN A 37 -26.05 -1.38 -17.03
CA GLN A 37 -27.40 -0.87 -17.25
C GLN A 37 -28.09 -1.83 -18.22
N ALA A 38 -29.26 -2.34 -17.84
CA ALA A 38 -30.05 -3.23 -18.69
C ALA A 38 -30.78 -2.36 -19.72
N GLU A 39 -30.38 -2.46 -20.98
CA GLU A 39 -30.99 -1.72 -22.10
C GLU A 39 -31.77 -2.70 -22.99
N ILE A 40 -32.94 -2.24 -23.44
CA ILE A 40 -33.90 -2.99 -24.25
C ILE A 40 -33.39 -2.99 -25.71
N ASP A 41 -33.11 -4.16 -26.28
CA ASP A 41 -32.64 -4.30 -27.67
C ASP A 41 -33.70 -3.81 -28.68
N PRO A 42 -33.42 -2.78 -29.51
CA PRO A 42 -34.34 -2.34 -30.56
C PRO A 42 -34.25 -3.27 -31.77
N PHE A 43 -35.28 -4.11 -31.97
CA PHE A 43 -35.47 -4.86 -33.21
C PHE A 43 -36.51 -4.12 -34.09
N ILE A 44 -36.08 -3.65 -35.26
CA ILE A 44 -36.95 -2.96 -36.23
C ILE A 44 -37.01 -3.80 -37.51
N ARG A 45 -38.22 -4.10 -37.98
CA ARG A 45 -38.49 -4.72 -39.29
C ARG A 45 -39.35 -3.78 -40.11
N GLU A 46 -38.79 -3.27 -41.20
CA GLU A 46 -39.51 -2.46 -42.19
C GLU A 46 -40.29 -3.39 -43.14
N ASN A 47 -41.34 -2.88 -43.80
CA ASN A 47 -42.05 -3.60 -44.86
C ASN A 47 -41.16 -3.80 -46.11
N ALA A 48 -41.65 -4.49 -47.14
CA ALA A 48 -40.96 -4.59 -48.42
C ALA A 48 -40.56 -3.18 -48.91
N ILE A 49 -39.25 -2.94 -49.07
CA ILE A 49 -38.70 -1.63 -49.44
C ILE A 49 -38.42 -1.53 -50.95
N ARG A 50 -38.17 -2.66 -51.61
CA ARG A 50 -37.92 -2.79 -53.07
C ARG A 50 -37.97 -4.26 -53.50
N GLN A 51 -37.89 -4.54 -54.79
CA GLN A 51 -37.61 -5.87 -55.34
C GLN A 51 -36.09 -6.11 -55.46
N LEU A 52 -35.69 -7.38 -55.53
CA LEU A 52 -34.34 -7.75 -55.97
C LEU A 52 -34.06 -7.23 -57.38
N THR A 53 -32.85 -6.73 -57.56
CA THR A 53 -32.33 -6.37 -58.88
C THR A 53 -31.89 -7.62 -59.65
N GLU A 54 -31.81 -7.54 -60.98
CA GLU A 54 -31.32 -8.65 -61.82
C GLU A 54 -29.91 -9.11 -61.42
N GLU A 55 -29.04 -8.16 -61.08
CA GLU A 55 -27.68 -8.43 -60.61
C GLU A 55 -27.65 -9.19 -59.28
N GLU A 56 -28.46 -8.78 -58.30
CA GLU A 56 -28.57 -9.51 -57.02
C GLU A 56 -29.14 -10.93 -57.22
N ILE A 57 -30.07 -11.12 -58.17
CA ILE A 57 -30.59 -12.45 -58.50
C ILE A 57 -29.47 -13.35 -59.04
N LEU A 58 -28.67 -12.85 -59.99
CA LEU A 58 -27.51 -13.57 -60.54
C LEU A 58 -26.45 -13.89 -59.46
N LEU A 59 -26.24 -12.98 -58.51
CA LEU A 59 -25.31 -13.20 -57.38
C LEU A 59 -25.86 -14.20 -56.35
N LEU A 60 -27.17 -14.39 -56.26
CA LEU A 60 -27.78 -15.37 -55.36
C LEU A 60 -27.95 -16.76 -55.99
N GLN A 61 -28.02 -16.85 -57.32
CA GLN A 61 -28.19 -18.12 -58.06
C GLN A 61 -27.26 -19.25 -57.57
N PRO A 62 -25.94 -19.05 -57.36
CA PRO A 62 -25.07 -20.13 -56.88
C PRO A 62 -25.56 -20.78 -55.58
N TYR A 63 -26.16 -19.99 -54.67
CA TYR A 63 -26.68 -20.46 -53.39
C TYR A 63 -28.08 -21.08 -53.49
N LEU A 64 -28.84 -20.76 -54.53
CA LEU A 64 -30.16 -21.31 -54.80
C LEU A 64 -30.09 -22.58 -55.66
N ASP A 65 -29.10 -22.71 -56.53
CA ASP A 65 -28.99 -23.82 -57.49
C ASP A 65 -28.19 -25.01 -56.95
N ASN A 66 -27.34 -24.80 -55.94
CA ASN A 66 -26.46 -25.84 -55.39
C ASN A 66 -26.48 -25.90 -53.85
N GLU A 67 -26.85 -27.06 -53.30
CA GLU A 67 -26.86 -27.33 -51.85
C GLU A 67 -25.48 -27.22 -51.21
N ASP A 68 -24.41 -27.58 -51.92
CA ASP A 68 -23.04 -27.58 -51.40
C ASP A 68 -22.54 -26.16 -51.03
N HIS A 69 -23.20 -25.12 -51.52
CA HIS A 69 -22.88 -23.73 -51.21
C HIS A 69 -23.53 -23.23 -49.91
N ILE A 70 -24.41 -24.04 -49.29
CA ILE A 70 -25.07 -23.74 -48.02
C ILE A 70 -24.41 -24.57 -46.90
N PRO A 71 -23.70 -23.93 -45.96
CA PRO A 71 -23.07 -24.64 -44.85
C PRO A 71 -24.11 -25.08 -43.80
N PRO A 72 -23.87 -26.19 -43.07
CA PRO A 72 -24.66 -26.50 -41.89
C PRO A 72 -24.51 -25.36 -40.85
N PRO A 73 -25.56 -25.01 -40.08
CA PRO A 73 -26.80 -25.78 -39.87
C PRO A 73 -27.94 -25.42 -40.83
N TYR A 74 -27.73 -24.56 -41.82
CA TYR A 74 -28.77 -24.13 -42.76
C TYR A 74 -29.23 -25.29 -43.65
N GLN A 75 -30.53 -25.40 -43.89
CA GLN A 75 -31.11 -26.38 -44.82
C GLN A 75 -31.29 -25.73 -46.18
N TRP A 76 -30.64 -26.24 -47.23
CA TRP A 76 -30.72 -25.63 -48.56
C TRP A 76 -32.18 -25.49 -49.05
N GLN A 77 -32.43 -24.41 -49.80
CA GLN A 77 -33.73 -24.07 -50.36
C GLN A 77 -33.51 -23.60 -51.80
N SER A 78 -34.14 -24.27 -52.75
CA SER A 78 -33.99 -23.97 -54.18
C SER A 78 -34.78 -22.76 -54.69
N SER A 79 -35.56 -22.10 -53.82
CA SER A 79 -36.39 -20.95 -54.19
C SER A 79 -36.65 -19.99 -53.03
N LEU A 80 -36.84 -18.71 -53.38
CA LEU A 80 -37.29 -17.65 -52.46
C LEU A 80 -38.81 -17.68 -52.32
N ILE A 81 -39.34 -17.18 -51.19
CA ILE A 81 -40.79 -17.01 -50.99
C ILE A 81 -41.33 -15.94 -51.96
N ASN A 82 -40.59 -14.84 -52.10
CA ASN A 82 -40.81 -13.73 -53.02
C ASN A 82 -39.47 -13.02 -53.29
N TYR A 83 -39.49 -12.10 -54.24
CA TYR A 83 -38.33 -11.25 -54.56
C TYR A 83 -38.34 -9.92 -53.79
N ASP A 84 -39.25 -9.77 -52.82
CA ASP A 84 -39.37 -8.57 -51.98
C ASP A 84 -38.20 -8.48 -51.00
N VAL A 85 -37.43 -7.40 -51.09
CA VAL A 85 -36.34 -7.08 -50.16
C VAL A 85 -36.92 -6.35 -48.95
N MET A 86 -36.62 -6.85 -47.75
CA MET A 86 -37.01 -6.25 -46.48
C MET A 86 -35.78 -5.72 -45.75
N ARG A 87 -35.92 -4.59 -45.07
CA ARG A 87 -34.87 -4.06 -44.18
C ARG A 87 -35.15 -4.41 -42.73
N ILE A 88 -34.15 -4.98 -42.07
CA ILE A 88 -34.16 -5.29 -40.63
C ILE A 88 -32.99 -4.58 -39.94
N LYS A 89 -33.22 -4.07 -38.73
CA LYS A 89 -32.19 -3.39 -37.92
C LYS A 89 -32.20 -3.96 -36.52
N ALA A 90 -31.09 -4.54 -36.09
CA ALA A 90 -30.87 -4.99 -34.72
C ALA A 90 -29.41 -5.41 -34.49
N TYR A 91 -29.09 -5.80 -33.27
CA TYR A 91 -27.87 -6.55 -32.98
C TYR A 91 -27.93 -7.96 -33.60
N ILE A 92 -26.81 -8.45 -34.14
CA ILE A 92 -26.68 -9.81 -34.67
C ILE A 92 -25.96 -10.68 -33.64
N GLU A 93 -26.50 -11.86 -33.36
CA GLU A 93 -25.89 -12.84 -32.46
C GLU A 93 -25.73 -14.22 -33.13
N LYS A 94 -24.81 -15.04 -32.60
CA LYS A 94 -24.64 -16.44 -33.01
C LYS A 94 -25.60 -17.31 -32.17
N ASP A 95 -26.55 -17.96 -32.84
CA ASP A 95 -27.54 -18.89 -32.27
C ASP A 95 -27.09 -20.33 -32.50
N TYR A 96 -26.68 -21.01 -31.43
CA TYR A 96 -26.15 -22.37 -31.48
C TYR A 96 -27.31 -23.38 -31.27
N PRO A 97 -27.72 -24.14 -32.30
CA PRO A 97 -28.79 -25.14 -32.17
C PRO A 97 -28.39 -26.32 -31.28
N ASP A 98 -27.09 -26.62 -31.18
CA ASP A 98 -26.52 -27.62 -30.27
C ASP A 98 -25.27 -27.04 -29.62
N LYS A 99 -25.13 -27.18 -28.28
CA LYS A 99 -23.97 -26.69 -27.53
C LYS A 99 -22.70 -27.53 -27.74
N GLN A 100 -22.82 -28.75 -28.27
CA GLN A 100 -21.67 -29.63 -28.54
C GLN A 100 -21.07 -29.48 -29.94
N ASN A 101 -21.82 -28.89 -30.88
CA ASN A 101 -21.39 -28.69 -32.26
C ASN A 101 -21.08 -27.20 -32.51
N ASN A 102 -19.99 -26.90 -33.20
CA ASN A 102 -19.57 -25.52 -33.47
C ASN A 102 -20.38 -24.83 -34.58
N ASN A 103 -21.40 -25.50 -35.13
CA ASN A 103 -22.30 -24.94 -36.15
C ASN A 103 -23.33 -24.01 -35.50
N TYR A 104 -23.54 -22.83 -36.08
CA TYR A 104 -24.47 -21.82 -35.57
C TYR A 104 -25.21 -21.12 -36.71
N TYR A 105 -26.38 -20.58 -36.39
CA TYR A 105 -27.06 -19.60 -37.22
C TYR A 105 -26.63 -18.20 -36.79
N TYR A 106 -26.53 -17.27 -37.73
CA TYR A 106 -26.63 -15.87 -37.37
C TYR A 106 -28.09 -15.50 -37.17
N LYS A 107 -28.38 -14.69 -36.16
CA LYS A 107 -29.74 -14.29 -35.81
C LYS A 107 -29.82 -12.80 -35.57
N MET A 108 -30.85 -12.17 -36.12
CA MET A 108 -31.24 -10.80 -35.82
C MET A 108 -32.69 -10.83 -35.29
N GLY A 109 -32.87 -10.53 -34.00
CA GLY A 109 -34.15 -10.72 -33.32
C GLY A 109 -34.57 -12.20 -33.28
N TYR A 110 -35.63 -12.57 -34.01
CA TYR A 110 -36.10 -13.94 -34.17
C TYR A 110 -35.83 -14.53 -35.57
N ILE A 111 -35.17 -13.77 -36.45
CA ILE A 111 -34.91 -14.16 -37.85
C ILE A 111 -33.51 -14.74 -37.96
N ARG A 112 -33.39 -15.95 -38.53
CA ARG A 112 -32.11 -16.55 -38.89
C ARG A 112 -31.63 -15.99 -40.23
N LEU A 113 -30.36 -15.58 -40.28
CA LEU A 113 -29.75 -14.90 -41.41
C LEU A 113 -28.65 -15.78 -42.00
N PHE A 114 -28.69 -16.02 -43.30
CA PHE A 114 -27.58 -16.58 -44.06
C PHE A 114 -26.82 -15.44 -44.75
N PHE A 115 -25.50 -15.50 -44.72
CA PHE A 115 -24.61 -14.47 -45.27
C PHE A 115 -23.84 -15.05 -46.48
N PRO A 116 -24.36 -14.87 -47.71
CA PRO A 116 -23.65 -15.21 -48.94
C PRO A 116 -22.25 -14.59 -48.99
N TYR A 117 -21.35 -15.24 -49.73
CA TYR A 117 -19.97 -14.79 -49.96
C TYR A 117 -19.19 -14.50 -48.68
N ASN A 118 -19.56 -15.16 -47.58
CA ASN A 118 -19.04 -14.91 -46.25
C ASN A 118 -19.08 -13.42 -45.85
N MET A 119 -20.11 -12.67 -46.26
CA MET A 119 -20.25 -11.24 -45.94
C MET A 119 -20.42 -10.94 -44.44
N SER A 120 -20.37 -11.98 -43.60
CA SER A 120 -20.41 -11.91 -42.14
C SER A 120 -19.26 -11.10 -41.51
N TYR A 121 -18.12 -10.95 -42.20
CA TYR A 121 -16.99 -10.12 -41.74
C TYR A 121 -17.32 -8.62 -41.58
N ARG A 122 -18.44 -8.16 -42.15
CA ARG A 122 -18.93 -6.77 -42.06
C ARG A 122 -19.94 -6.53 -40.95
N ILE A 123 -20.21 -7.56 -40.12
CA ILE A 123 -21.08 -7.42 -38.96
C ILE A 123 -20.34 -6.62 -37.88
N LEU A 124 -20.93 -5.49 -37.47
CA LEU A 124 -20.44 -4.68 -36.36
C LEU A 124 -20.67 -5.45 -35.04
N GLY A 125 -19.65 -5.47 -34.18
CA GLY A 125 -19.73 -6.10 -32.85
C GLY A 125 -19.40 -7.60 -32.79
N LEU A 126 -19.10 -8.24 -33.93
CA LEU A 126 -18.64 -9.62 -34.02
C LEU A 126 -17.20 -9.64 -34.57
N ARG A 127 -16.18 -9.81 -33.70
CA ARG A 127 -14.79 -10.08 -34.13
C ARG A 127 -14.42 -11.54 -33.82
N ASP A 128 -13.82 -12.22 -34.79
CA ASP A 128 -13.45 -13.64 -34.72
C ASP A 128 -12.24 -13.98 -33.82
N SER A 129 -11.82 -13.09 -32.91
CA SER A 129 -10.69 -13.38 -32.02
C SER A 129 -11.16 -14.05 -30.74
N PHE A 130 -10.59 -15.22 -30.43
CA PHE A 130 -10.86 -16.00 -29.21
C PHE A 130 -10.54 -15.27 -27.89
N ASP A 131 -9.97 -14.05 -27.94
CA ASP A 131 -9.52 -13.28 -26.77
C ASP A 131 -10.10 -11.86 -26.65
N SER A 132 -11.06 -11.45 -27.50
CA SER A 132 -11.69 -10.12 -27.36
C SER A 132 -12.97 -10.19 -26.54
N GLU A 133 -13.03 -9.42 -25.44
CA GLU A 133 -14.23 -9.25 -24.61
C GLU A 133 -15.47 -8.98 -25.47
N LEU A 134 -16.54 -9.77 -25.29
CA LEU A 134 -17.85 -9.52 -25.90
C LEU A 134 -18.27 -8.05 -25.70
N PRO A 135 -18.83 -7.39 -26.72
CA PRO A 135 -19.24 -5.99 -26.61
C PRO A 135 -20.18 -5.79 -25.42
N LYS A 136 -19.85 -4.79 -24.61
CA LYS A 136 -20.41 -4.58 -23.28
C LYS A 136 -21.82 -3.99 -23.33
N ASN A 137 -22.18 -3.36 -24.46
CA ASN A 137 -23.52 -2.89 -24.77
C ASN A 137 -23.89 -3.31 -26.21
N LYS A 138 -25.02 -4.02 -26.38
CA LYS A 138 -25.49 -4.49 -27.69
C LYS A 138 -26.06 -3.35 -28.55
N SER A 139 -26.58 -2.30 -27.91
CA SER A 139 -27.16 -1.11 -28.56
C SER A 139 -26.12 -0.26 -29.32
N ASP A 140 -24.83 -0.39 -28.99
CA ASP A 140 -23.74 0.30 -29.71
C ASP A 140 -23.41 -0.36 -31.06
N TYR A 141 -23.94 -1.56 -31.33
CA TYR A 141 -23.61 -2.37 -32.50
C TYR A 141 -24.87 -2.81 -33.28
N ILE A 142 -25.78 -1.87 -33.51
CA ILE A 142 -26.96 -2.11 -34.37
C ILE A 142 -26.51 -2.23 -35.83
N ASN A 143 -26.80 -3.39 -36.42
CA ASN A 143 -26.55 -3.66 -37.82
C ASN A 143 -27.84 -3.45 -38.63
N THR A 144 -27.71 -2.97 -39.86
CA THR A 144 -28.82 -2.86 -40.81
C THR A 144 -28.64 -3.92 -41.89
N ALA A 145 -29.54 -4.89 -42.00
CA ALA A 145 -29.52 -5.89 -43.06
C ALA A 145 -30.71 -5.70 -44.02
N GLU A 146 -30.45 -5.76 -45.32
CA GLU A 146 -31.49 -5.99 -46.33
C GLU A 146 -31.50 -7.49 -46.64
N VAL A 147 -32.68 -8.10 -46.60
CA VAL A 147 -32.83 -9.56 -46.66
C VAL A 147 -33.99 -9.98 -47.54
N VAL A 148 -33.88 -11.17 -48.12
CA VAL A 148 -34.96 -11.89 -48.81
C VAL A 148 -35.23 -13.21 -48.10
N PHE A 149 -36.48 -13.67 -48.12
CA PHE A 149 -36.87 -14.82 -47.30
C PHE A 149 -36.95 -16.11 -48.12
N THR A 150 -36.32 -17.16 -47.60
CA THR A 150 -36.67 -18.55 -47.92
C THR A 150 -37.74 -19.03 -46.93
N LYS A 151 -38.22 -20.27 -47.10
CA LYS A 151 -39.14 -20.90 -46.14
C LYS A 151 -38.56 -21.08 -44.73
N SER A 152 -37.23 -21.09 -44.58
CA SER A 152 -36.55 -21.51 -43.34
C SER A 152 -35.64 -20.45 -42.72
N TYR A 153 -35.07 -19.55 -43.53
CA TYR A 153 -34.18 -18.46 -43.09
C TYR A 153 -34.18 -17.32 -44.11
N ALA A 154 -33.66 -16.16 -43.72
CA ALA A 154 -33.49 -15.04 -44.63
C ALA A 154 -32.06 -15.01 -45.20
N ILE A 155 -31.94 -14.80 -46.50
CA ILE A 155 -30.67 -14.57 -47.18
C ILE A 155 -30.38 -13.06 -47.13
N VAL A 156 -29.22 -12.70 -46.64
CA VAL A 156 -28.78 -11.30 -46.57
C VAL A 156 -28.25 -10.86 -47.93
N VAL A 157 -28.80 -9.77 -48.45
CA VAL A 157 -28.40 -9.17 -49.74
C VAL A 157 -27.59 -7.90 -49.54
N LYS A 158 -27.73 -7.27 -48.38
CA LYS A 158 -26.89 -6.14 -47.96
C LYS A 158 -26.75 -6.15 -46.45
N ILE A 159 -25.54 -5.94 -45.94
CA ILE A 159 -25.28 -5.75 -44.51
C ILE A 159 -24.51 -4.45 -44.30
N ASN A 160 -25.10 -3.53 -43.54
CA ASN A 160 -24.60 -2.18 -43.34
C ASN A 160 -24.34 -1.50 -44.69
N THR A 161 -23.08 -1.27 -45.03
CA THR A 161 -22.66 -0.68 -46.31
C THR A 161 -22.23 -1.72 -47.35
N CYS A 162 -22.14 -3.00 -46.99
CA CYS A 162 -21.59 -4.07 -47.84
C CYS A 162 -22.69 -4.79 -48.63
N GLU A 163 -22.55 -4.78 -49.95
CA GLU A 163 -23.45 -5.43 -50.91
C GLU A 163 -22.91 -6.81 -51.34
N LEU A 164 -23.73 -7.63 -51.99
CA LEU A 164 -23.34 -8.98 -52.43
C LEU A 164 -22.09 -8.99 -53.31
N LEU A 165 -22.01 -8.08 -54.29
CA LEU A 165 -20.85 -7.99 -55.17
C LEU A 165 -19.58 -7.60 -54.40
N GLU A 166 -19.66 -6.58 -53.53
CA GLU A 166 -18.53 -6.16 -52.69
C GLU A 166 -18.04 -7.31 -51.79
N ALA A 167 -18.96 -8.07 -51.20
CA ALA A 167 -18.63 -9.23 -50.38
C ALA A 167 -17.99 -10.37 -51.19
N GLY A 168 -18.55 -10.67 -52.37
CA GLY A 168 -18.01 -11.66 -53.31
C GLY A 168 -16.58 -11.35 -53.73
N LEU A 169 -16.28 -10.07 -53.97
CA LEU A 169 -14.95 -9.63 -54.35
C LEU A 169 -13.99 -9.55 -53.15
N ASN A 170 -14.38 -8.89 -52.05
CA ASN A 170 -13.54 -8.65 -50.86
C ASN A 170 -12.08 -8.29 -51.20
N LEU A 171 -11.90 -7.40 -52.19
CA LEU A 171 -10.59 -7.18 -52.83
C LEU A 171 -9.52 -6.73 -51.86
N SER A 172 -9.85 -5.84 -50.91
CA SER A 172 -8.87 -5.30 -49.97
C SER A 172 -8.23 -6.37 -49.08
N GLY A 173 -9.04 -7.26 -48.50
CA GLY A 173 -8.54 -8.31 -47.62
C GLY A 173 -7.78 -9.41 -48.38
N ARG A 174 -8.27 -9.78 -49.57
CA ARG A 174 -7.61 -10.78 -50.43
C ARG A 174 -6.27 -10.26 -50.96
N LYS A 175 -6.20 -8.97 -51.33
CA LYS A 175 -4.96 -8.33 -51.79
C LYS A 175 -3.94 -8.20 -50.67
N GLU A 176 -4.35 -7.84 -49.47
CA GLU A 176 -3.46 -7.81 -48.31
C GLU A 176 -2.85 -9.19 -48.03
N GLY A 177 -3.68 -10.25 -48.03
CA GLY A 177 -3.19 -11.63 -47.88
C GLY A 177 -2.26 -12.07 -48.99
N GLN A 178 -2.58 -11.75 -50.25
CA GLN A 178 -1.73 -12.06 -51.41
C GLN A 178 -0.37 -11.34 -51.33
N ILE A 179 -0.36 -10.07 -50.91
CA ILE A 179 0.86 -9.27 -50.74
C ILE A 179 1.71 -9.78 -49.58
N GLU A 180 1.11 -10.23 -48.46
CA GLU A 180 1.85 -10.82 -47.35
C GLU A 180 2.48 -12.17 -47.73
N ASP A 181 1.73 -13.02 -48.45
CA ASP A 181 2.27 -14.27 -48.99
C ASP A 181 3.44 -14.00 -49.94
N TYR A 182 3.31 -13.02 -50.82
CA TYR A 182 4.38 -12.58 -51.72
C TYR A 182 5.60 -12.04 -50.95
N TRP A 183 5.37 -11.24 -49.91
CA TRP A 183 6.41 -10.67 -49.06
C TRP A 183 7.27 -11.74 -48.36
N GLN A 184 6.63 -12.79 -47.85
CA GLN A 184 7.30 -13.87 -47.12
C GLN A 184 8.00 -14.87 -48.06
N THR A 185 7.32 -15.24 -49.15
CA THR A 185 7.72 -16.37 -50.01
C THR A 185 8.44 -15.96 -51.29
N GLY A 186 8.30 -14.70 -51.72
CA GLY A 186 8.76 -14.23 -53.03
C GLY A 186 7.89 -14.69 -54.20
N ASN A 187 6.82 -15.47 -53.97
CA ASN A 187 5.98 -16.04 -55.01
C ASN A 187 4.57 -15.43 -54.96
N LEU A 188 4.17 -14.77 -56.05
CA LEU A 188 2.83 -14.21 -56.17
C LEU A 188 1.85 -15.35 -56.48
N LYS A 189 1.07 -15.77 -55.49
CA LYS A 189 0.02 -16.78 -55.67
C LYS A 189 -1.27 -16.12 -56.15
N PRO A 190 -2.06 -16.78 -57.02
CA PRO A 190 -3.34 -16.26 -57.43
C PRO A 190 -4.33 -16.22 -56.26
N ILE A 191 -5.28 -15.27 -56.31
CA ILE A 191 -6.36 -15.18 -55.32
C ILE A 191 -7.19 -16.47 -55.37
N GLY A 192 -7.33 -17.14 -54.22
CA GLY A 192 -8.15 -18.33 -54.10
C GLY A 192 -9.65 -18.01 -54.26
N LEU A 193 -10.36 -18.85 -55.01
CA LEU A 193 -11.81 -18.75 -55.25
C LEU A 193 -12.55 -19.89 -54.54
N SER A 194 -13.64 -19.56 -53.84
CA SER A 194 -14.57 -20.56 -53.29
C SER A 194 -15.37 -21.24 -54.40
N SER A 195 -16.01 -22.38 -54.11
CA SER A 195 -16.88 -23.06 -55.09
C SER A 195 -18.02 -22.17 -55.58
N ALA A 196 -18.69 -21.46 -54.67
CA ALA A 196 -19.76 -20.53 -55.00
C ALA A 196 -19.30 -19.34 -55.86
N GLU A 197 -18.08 -18.85 -55.65
CA GLU A 197 -17.48 -17.79 -56.48
C GLU A 197 -17.15 -18.28 -57.89
N LYS A 198 -16.61 -19.50 -58.02
CA LYS A 198 -16.32 -20.12 -59.33
C LYS A 198 -17.58 -20.33 -60.17
N SER A 199 -18.73 -20.54 -59.53
CA SER A 199 -20.02 -20.68 -60.19
C SER A 199 -20.61 -19.33 -60.66
N ASN A 200 -20.00 -18.19 -60.31
CA ASN A 200 -20.39 -16.88 -60.79
C ASN A 200 -19.31 -16.30 -61.72
N GLU A 201 -19.64 -16.15 -63.01
CA GLU A 201 -18.70 -15.70 -64.04
C GLU A 201 -18.17 -14.28 -63.78
N THR A 202 -19.03 -13.38 -63.29
CA THR A 202 -18.67 -11.96 -63.03
C THR A 202 -17.64 -11.85 -61.90
N ILE A 203 -17.88 -12.54 -60.77
CA ILE A 203 -16.93 -12.55 -59.64
C ILE A 203 -15.61 -13.22 -60.04
N THR A 204 -15.68 -14.34 -60.77
CA THR A 204 -14.49 -15.06 -61.23
C THR A 204 -13.62 -14.17 -62.12
N GLN A 205 -14.22 -13.52 -63.12
CA GLN A 205 -13.49 -12.64 -64.05
C GLN A 205 -12.81 -11.48 -63.31
N LEU A 206 -13.56 -10.73 -62.48
CA LEU A 206 -13.03 -9.58 -61.76
C LEU A 206 -11.91 -9.96 -60.78
N LEU A 207 -12.01 -11.11 -60.11
CA LEU A 207 -10.96 -11.60 -59.21
C LEU A 207 -9.72 -12.10 -59.95
N THR A 208 -9.89 -12.73 -61.11
CA THR A 208 -8.77 -13.15 -61.96
C THR A 208 -8.03 -11.92 -62.51
N GLU A 209 -8.75 -10.95 -63.09
CA GLU A 209 -8.18 -9.69 -63.57
C GLU A 209 -7.43 -8.94 -62.46
N GLU A 210 -8.03 -8.86 -61.27
CA GLU A 210 -7.40 -8.21 -60.12
C GLU A 210 -6.18 -9.00 -59.63
N SER A 211 -6.23 -10.34 -59.62
CA SER A 211 -5.12 -11.20 -59.22
C SER A 211 -3.90 -11.10 -60.13
N GLU A 212 -4.10 -10.77 -61.41
CA GLU A 212 -3.03 -10.60 -62.42
C GLU A 212 -2.33 -9.23 -62.31
N LYS A 213 -2.90 -8.26 -61.60
CA LYS A 213 -2.25 -6.96 -61.40
C LYS A 213 -0.94 -7.10 -60.63
N THR A 214 0.10 -6.45 -61.16
CA THR A 214 1.43 -6.43 -60.55
C THR A 214 1.40 -5.85 -59.14
N PRO A 215 2.10 -6.46 -58.17
CA PRO A 215 2.21 -5.90 -56.82
C PRO A 215 2.88 -4.52 -56.84
N PRO A 216 2.67 -3.70 -55.79
CA PRO A 216 3.20 -2.34 -55.72
C PRO A 216 4.73 -2.28 -55.55
N PHE A 217 5.39 -3.43 -55.41
CA PHE A 217 6.83 -3.57 -55.32
C PHE A 217 7.28 -4.89 -55.97
N GLU A 218 8.53 -4.92 -56.43
CA GLU A 218 9.20 -6.11 -56.95
C GLU A 218 10.27 -6.58 -55.96
N ILE A 219 10.29 -7.87 -55.61
CA ILE A 219 11.38 -8.47 -54.83
C ILE A 219 12.50 -8.87 -55.80
N VAL A 220 13.62 -8.15 -55.74
CA VAL A 220 14.79 -8.34 -56.61
C VAL A 220 15.65 -9.51 -56.11
N ASN A 221 15.93 -9.56 -54.80
CA ASN A 221 16.66 -10.63 -54.17
C ASN A 221 16.33 -10.74 -52.68
N LYS A 222 16.79 -11.83 -52.07
CA LYS A 222 16.72 -12.07 -50.64
C LYS A 222 18.13 -12.39 -50.13
N ARG A 223 18.55 -11.72 -49.06
CA ARG A 223 19.86 -11.94 -48.41
C ARG A 223 19.72 -12.04 -46.90
N GLU A 224 20.73 -12.57 -46.24
CA GLU A 224 20.85 -12.50 -44.78
C GLU A 224 21.24 -11.06 -44.35
N LYS A 225 20.86 -10.68 -43.13
CA LYS A 225 21.37 -9.44 -42.52
C LYS A 225 22.89 -9.50 -42.44
N ASN A 226 23.53 -8.37 -42.75
CA ASN A 226 24.97 -8.25 -42.59
C ASN A 226 25.36 -7.93 -41.14
N GLN A 227 26.65 -8.05 -40.82
CA GLN A 227 27.18 -7.84 -39.46
C GLN A 227 26.85 -6.44 -38.89
N PHE A 228 26.74 -5.42 -39.73
CA PHE A 228 26.46 -4.05 -39.31
C PHE A 228 24.98 -3.84 -38.96
N GLU A 229 24.08 -4.45 -39.73
CA GLU A 229 22.63 -4.47 -39.45
C GLU A 229 22.33 -5.24 -38.16
N ILE A 230 22.98 -6.39 -37.96
CA ILE A 230 22.86 -7.20 -36.74
C ILE A 230 23.36 -6.41 -35.52
N ALA A 231 24.47 -5.66 -35.66
CA ALA A 231 25.01 -4.84 -34.58
C ALA A 231 24.04 -3.72 -34.12
N MET A 232 23.05 -3.35 -34.93
CA MET A 232 22.00 -2.40 -34.56
C MET A 232 20.94 -3.00 -33.61
N GLU A 233 20.83 -4.32 -33.55
CA GLU A 233 19.77 -5.07 -32.87
C GLU A 233 20.21 -5.80 -31.61
N ASP A 234 21.51 -5.79 -31.26
CA ASP A 234 22.02 -6.46 -30.06
C ASP A 234 21.47 -5.81 -28.77
N GLN A 235 20.30 -6.30 -28.37
CA GLN A 235 19.59 -5.98 -27.14
C GLN A 235 19.75 -7.17 -26.18
N SER A 236 20.95 -7.36 -25.63
CA SER A 236 21.18 -8.46 -24.69
C SER A 236 20.16 -8.44 -23.53
N ASN A 237 19.32 -9.48 -23.48
CA ASN A 237 18.25 -9.62 -22.49
C ASN A 237 18.79 -10.10 -21.12
N SER A 238 20.10 -10.36 -21.04
CA SER A 238 20.83 -10.78 -19.83
C SER A 238 20.77 -9.74 -18.71
N GLY A 239 20.49 -8.48 -19.04
CA GLY A 239 20.38 -7.41 -18.06
C GLY A 239 19.31 -7.63 -16.97
N LYS A 240 18.22 -8.36 -17.27
CA LYS A 240 17.19 -8.68 -16.25
C LYS A 240 17.70 -9.70 -15.23
N LEU A 241 18.35 -10.77 -15.71
CA LEU A 241 18.90 -11.82 -14.87
C LEU A 241 20.07 -11.30 -14.02
N MET A 242 20.93 -10.45 -14.60
CA MET A 242 21.99 -9.77 -13.86
C MET A 242 21.43 -8.91 -12.71
N ILE A 243 20.41 -8.09 -12.97
CA ILE A 243 19.77 -7.26 -11.93
C ILE A 243 19.19 -8.14 -10.82
N PHE A 244 18.52 -9.24 -11.19
CA PHE A 244 17.96 -10.16 -10.22
C PHE A 244 19.05 -10.77 -9.32
N LEU A 245 20.12 -11.29 -9.91
CA LEU A 245 21.26 -11.86 -9.17
C LEU A 245 21.97 -10.82 -8.30
N PHE A 246 22.10 -9.58 -8.79
CA PHE A 246 22.67 -8.47 -8.02
C PHE A 246 21.83 -8.13 -6.78
N VAL A 247 20.51 -7.97 -6.94
CA VAL A 247 19.58 -7.73 -5.82
C VAL A 247 19.64 -8.88 -4.82
N LEU A 248 19.65 -10.12 -5.30
CA LEU A 248 19.67 -11.30 -4.46
C LEU A 248 20.98 -11.41 -3.66
N GLY A 249 22.12 -11.07 -4.26
CA GLY A 249 23.40 -10.97 -3.57
C GLY A 249 23.43 -9.89 -2.48
N VAL A 250 22.87 -8.71 -2.76
CA VAL A 250 22.74 -7.63 -1.76
C VAL A 250 21.85 -8.06 -0.60
N MET A 251 20.68 -8.64 -0.90
CA MET A 251 19.75 -9.12 0.13
C MET A 251 20.36 -10.24 0.99
N GLY A 252 21.11 -11.16 0.39
CA GLY A 252 21.79 -12.22 1.14
C GLY A 252 22.80 -11.67 2.16
N LEU A 253 23.53 -10.60 1.82
CA LEU A 253 24.46 -9.93 2.74
C LEU A 253 23.74 -9.09 3.81
N LEU A 254 22.55 -8.56 3.53
CA LEU A 254 21.72 -7.90 4.54
C LEU A 254 21.11 -8.90 5.53
N VAL A 255 20.70 -10.07 5.05
CA VAL A 255 20.19 -11.16 5.92
C VAL A 255 21.32 -11.76 6.76
N LEU A 256 22.54 -11.82 6.22
CA LEU A 256 23.74 -12.19 6.97
C LEU A 256 23.94 -11.29 8.20
N GLU A 257 23.62 -9.99 8.11
CA GLU A 257 23.70 -9.08 9.25
C GLU A 257 22.87 -9.56 10.45
N HIS A 258 21.70 -10.14 10.19
CA HIS A 258 20.77 -10.57 11.23
C HIS A 258 21.07 -11.98 11.77
N PHE A 259 21.55 -12.89 10.92
CA PHE A 259 21.69 -14.31 11.27
C PHE A 259 23.14 -14.80 11.40
N GLN A 260 24.13 -13.99 11.04
CA GLN A 260 25.56 -14.33 11.08
C GLN A 260 25.90 -15.67 10.39
N SER A 261 25.18 -16.04 9.34
CA SER A 261 25.31 -17.32 8.64
C SER A 261 26.31 -17.28 7.48
N LEU A 262 27.44 -17.98 7.62
CA LEU A 262 28.46 -18.11 6.56
C LEU A 262 27.89 -18.62 5.22
N LEU A 263 26.86 -19.48 5.25
CA LEU A 263 26.22 -20.02 4.05
C LEU A 263 25.55 -18.91 3.21
N LEU A 264 24.94 -17.92 3.87
CA LEU A 264 24.35 -16.75 3.21
C LEU A 264 25.44 -15.84 2.58
N ALA A 265 26.61 -15.74 3.21
CA ALA A 265 27.74 -15.02 2.64
C ALA A 265 28.23 -15.69 1.33
N PHE A 266 28.46 -17.01 1.35
CA PHE A 266 28.85 -17.77 0.16
C PHE A 266 27.82 -17.67 -0.96
N PHE A 267 26.54 -17.80 -0.62
CA PHE A 267 25.46 -17.65 -1.58
C PHE A 267 25.45 -16.27 -2.24
N SER A 268 25.67 -15.21 -1.45
CA SER A 268 25.73 -13.84 -1.97
C SER A 268 26.90 -13.63 -2.92
N ILE A 269 28.09 -14.15 -2.58
CA ILE A 269 29.28 -14.11 -3.44
C ILE A 269 29.02 -14.83 -4.76
N ILE A 270 28.44 -16.03 -4.71
CA ILE A 270 28.06 -16.79 -5.92
C ILE A 270 27.11 -15.96 -6.80
N CYS A 271 26.14 -15.27 -6.20
CA CYS A 271 25.20 -14.43 -6.96
C CYS A 271 25.90 -13.26 -7.65
N PHE A 272 26.87 -12.60 -7.01
CA PHE A 272 27.66 -11.55 -7.65
C PHE A 272 28.54 -12.09 -8.79
N ILE A 273 29.16 -13.26 -8.62
CA ILE A 273 29.95 -13.90 -9.67
C ILE A 273 29.05 -14.26 -10.87
N LEU A 274 27.89 -14.86 -10.62
CA LEU A 274 26.93 -15.20 -11.67
C LEU A 274 26.40 -13.93 -12.36
N ALA A 275 26.14 -12.84 -11.63
CA ALA A 275 25.74 -11.57 -12.22
C ALA A 275 26.81 -11.02 -13.17
N MET A 276 28.09 -11.12 -12.79
CA MET A 276 29.22 -10.73 -13.64
C MET A 276 29.32 -11.60 -14.90
N ILE A 277 29.20 -12.93 -14.78
CA ILE A 277 29.24 -13.84 -15.94
C ILE A 277 28.07 -13.53 -16.90
N VAL A 278 26.85 -13.42 -16.37
CA VAL A 278 25.65 -13.12 -17.15
C VAL A 278 25.75 -11.78 -17.89
N SER A 279 26.46 -10.79 -17.32
CA SER A 279 26.68 -9.50 -17.99
C SER A 279 27.56 -9.59 -19.25
N HIS A 280 28.37 -10.65 -19.38
CA HIS A 280 29.30 -10.85 -20.51
C HIS A 280 28.78 -11.84 -21.56
N ILE A 281 27.73 -12.61 -21.26
CA ILE A 281 27.14 -13.54 -22.22
C ILE A 281 26.39 -12.76 -23.30
N LYS A 282 26.90 -12.81 -24.53
CA LYS A 282 26.22 -12.31 -25.73
C LYS A 282 25.16 -13.32 -26.16
N ARG A 283 23.99 -12.84 -26.57
CA ARG A 283 22.92 -13.69 -27.09
C ARG A 283 23.21 -14.03 -28.55
N GLU A 284 23.00 -15.28 -28.95
CA GLU A 284 22.90 -15.64 -30.36
C GLU A 284 21.62 -15.02 -30.94
N ILE A 285 21.79 -14.10 -31.88
CA ILE A 285 20.69 -13.49 -32.62
C ILE A 285 20.35 -14.48 -33.75
N PRO A 286 19.08 -14.92 -33.88
CA PRO A 286 18.69 -15.79 -34.98
C PRO A 286 18.98 -15.12 -36.32
N THR A 287 19.29 -15.92 -37.35
CA THR A 287 19.50 -15.40 -38.69
C THR A 287 18.19 -14.80 -39.21
N GLU A 288 18.21 -13.49 -39.46
CA GLU A 288 17.09 -12.75 -40.05
C GLU A 288 17.42 -12.39 -41.49
N TYR A 289 16.37 -12.38 -42.32
CA TYR A 289 16.47 -12.17 -43.76
C TYR A 289 15.95 -10.78 -44.16
N VAL A 290 16.51 -10.28 -45.25
CA VAL A 290 16.22 -8.97 -45.83
C VAL A 290 15.77 -9.17 -47.28
N ASN A 291 14.67 -8.54 -47.66
CA ASN A 291 14.25 -8.44 -49.05
C ASN A 291 14.83 -7.16 -49.65
N HIS A 292 15.54 -7.29 -50.77
CA HIS A 292 15.84 -6.17 -51.66
C HIS A 292 14.64 -5.98 -52.58
N ILE A 293 14.00 -4.82 -52.49
CA ILE A 293 12.82 -4.49 -53.28
C ILE A 293 13.02 -3.23 -54.13
N LYS A 294 12.26 -3.14 -55.22
CA LYS A 294 12.06 -1.90 -55.97
C LYS A 294 10.62 -1.43 -55.80
N ALA A 295 10.44 -0.20 -55.33
CA ALA A 295 9.12 0.38 -55.08
C ALA A 295 9.07 1.88 -55.43
N GLN A 296 7.94 2.34 -55.98
CA GLN A 296 7.72 3.76 -56.34
C GLN A 296 7.11 4.59 -55.20
N LYS A 297 6.46 3.93 -54.22
CA LYS A 297 5.72 4.59 -53.14
C LYS A 297 5.89 3.86 -51.81
N LEU A 298 6.14 4.63 -50.76
CA LEU A 298 6.11 4.18 -49.37
C LEU A 298 4.79 4.60 -48.72
N GLY A 299 3.84 3.68 -48.61
CA GLY A 299 2.66 3.80 -47.76
C GLY A 299 1.46 4.63 -48.29
N ILE A 300 0.30 4.28 -47.72
CA ILE A 300 -1.06 4.85 -47.80
C ILE A 300 -1.95 4.39 -48.98
N GLU A 301 -1.42 4.17 -50.19
CA GLU A 301 -2.23 3.55 -51.28
C GLU A 301 -1.84 2.11 -51.60
N SER A 302 -0.67 1.68 -51.15
CA SER A 302 -0.22 0.28 -51.22
C SER A 302 -0.55 -0.40 -49.88
N TYR A 303 -1.15 -1.59 -49.92
CA TYR A 303 -1.36 -2.49 -48.76
C TYR A 303 -0.04 -3.01 -48.13
N PHE A 304 1.05 -2.24 -48.27
CA PHE A 304 2.42 -2.54 -47.87
C PHE A 304 2.96 -1.37 -47.04
N TYR A 305 3.24 -1.63 -45.77
CA TYR A 305 3.74 -0.64 -44.80
C TYR A 305 5.12 -1.04 -44.29
N VAL A 306 6.06 -0.10 -44.37
CA VAL A 306 7.46 -0.27 -43.95
C VAL A 306 7.78 0.66 -42.80
N ASN A 307 8.40 0.10 -41.75
CA ASN A 307 8.86 0.82 -40.57
C ASN A 307 10.14 1.59 -40.88
N THR A 308 9.99 2.90 -41.10
CA THR A 308 11.09 3.80 -41.43
C THR A 308 11.79 4.32 -40.16
N PRO A 309 13.13 4.29 -40.08
CA PRO A 309 13.88 4.95 -39.02
C PRO A 309 13.49 6.42 -38.85
N GLU A 310 13.30 6.86 -37.61
CA GLU A 310 12.69 8.17 -37.34
C GLU A 310 13.54 9.33 -37.87
N HIS A 311 14.87 9.22 -37.79
CA HIS A 311 15.81 10.21 -38.33
C HIS A 311 15.91 10.24 -39.84
N TRP A 312 15.31 9.26 -40.55
CA TRP A 312 15.25 9.24 -42.01
C TRP A 312 14.00 9.91 -42.58
N ARG A 313 12.97 10.14 -41.75
CA ARG A 313 11.67 10.64 -42.21
C ARG A 313 11.75 11.95 -42.99
N MET A 314 12.71 12.83 -42.67
CA MET A 314 12.89 14.11 -43.35
C MET A 314 13.65 14.00 -44.69
N PHE A 315 14.24 12.84 -44.99
CA PHE A 315 15.02 12.58 -46.19
C PHE A 315 14.31 11.68 -47.20
N ILE A 316 13.18 11.09 -46.82
CA ILE A 316 12.42 10.15 -47.65
C ILE A 316 11.23 10.88 -48.28
N SER A 317 11.10 10.76 -49.59
CA SER A 317 9.92 11.25 -50.31
C SER A 317 8.80 10.21 -50.29
N ASN A 318 7.57 10.67 -50.05
CA ASN A 318 6.37 9.82 -50.12
C ASN A 318 5.96 9.45 -51.55
N LYS A 319 6.55 10.09 -52.58
CA LYS A 319 6.30 9.80 -54.00
C LYS A 319 7.59 9.92 -54.78
N SER A 320 7.90 8.89 -55.57
CA SER A 320 9.00 8.91 -56.54
C SER A 320 8.46 8.59 -57.93
N GLU A 321 8.90 9.33 -58.94
CA GLU A 321 8.54 9.07 -60.35
C GLU A 321 9.21 7.78 -60.87
N THR A 322 10.35 7.41 -60.29
CA THR A 322 11.08 6.19 -60.62
C THR A 322 11.07 5.19 -59.44
N PRO A 323 11.04 3.87 -59.69
CA PRO A 323 11.22 2.88 -58.64
C PRO A 323 12.54 3.11 -57.89
N ILE A 324 12.49 3.11 -56.56
CA ILE A 324 13.65 3.26 -55.69
C ILE A 324 14.03 1.88 -55.14
N ASP A 325 15.32 1.55 -55.18
CA ASP A 325 15.88 0.38 -54.53
C ASP A 325 15.84 0.53 -53.01
N MET A 326 15.34 -0.47 -52.31
CA MET A 326 15.23 -0.49 -50.85
C MET A 326 15.57 -1.86 -50.31
N GLU A 327 16.14 -1.91 -49.11
CA GLU A 327 16.30 -3.15 -48.36
C GLU A 327 15.46 -3.09 -47.10
N VAL A 328 14.62 -4.11 -46.89
CA VAL A 328 13.65 -4.13 -45.80
C VAL A 328 13.68 -5.50 -45.13
N ASP A 329 13.74 -5.47 -43.80
CA ASP A 329 13.70 -6.67 -42.97
C ASP A 329 12.36 -7.40 -43.11
N ILE A 330 12.38 -8.73 -43.30
CA ILE A 330 11.17 -9.50 -43.59
C ILE A 330 10.18 -9.51 -42.42
N ASN A 331 10.67 -9.64 -41.18
CA ASN A 331 9.82 -9.87 -40.01
C ASN A 331 9.32 -8.56 -39.41
N SER A 332 10.24 -7.64 -39.11
CA SER A 332 9.97 -6.35 -38.49
C SER A 332 9.51 -5.29 -39.49
N ARG A 333 9.62 -5.57 -40.80
CA ARG A 333 9.38 -4.62 -41.89
C ARG A 333 10.18 -3.33 -41.74
N LYS A 334 11.33 -3.37 -41.07
CA LYS A 334 12.18 -2.20 -40.85
C LYS A 334 12.99 -1.89 -42.11
N LEU A 335 12.99 -0.62 -42.52
CA LEU A 335 13.81 -0.14 -43.63
C LEU A 335 15.29 -0.10 -43.21
N LEU A 336 16.13 -0.80 -43.96
CA LEU A 336 17.57 -0.93 -43.74
C LEU A 336 18.39 -0.11 -44.75
N SER A 337 17.87 0.09 -45.96
CA SER A 337 18.43 1.03 -46.94
C SER A 337 17.35 1.62 -47.84
N TYR A 338 17.59 2.84 -48.33
CA TYR A 338 16.69 3.56 -49.23
C TYR A 338 17.50 4.35 -50.26
N GLY A 339 17.39 3.94 -51.52
CA GLY A 339 18.19 4.47 -52.63
C GLY A 339 19.69 4.27 -52.42
N GLY A 340 20.49 5.03 -53.16
CA GLY A 340 21.96 4.99 -53.07
C GLY A 340 22.57 5.86 -51.96
N TYR A 341 21.78 6.43 -51.05
CA TYR A 341 22.26 7.46 -50.12
C TYR A 341 21.85 7.29 -48.65
N LEU A 342 20.85 6.46 -48.33
CA LEU A 342 20.50 6.09 -46.94
C LEU A 342 20.76 4.60 -46.71
N SER A 343 21.62 4.26 -45.75
CA SER A 343 21.93 2.87 -45.41
C SER A 343 22.32 2.73 -43.95
N ILE A 344 21.62 1.85 -43.22
CA ILE A 344 21.94 1.51 -41.83
C ILE A 344 23.34 0.88 -41.73
N SER A 345 23.73 0.07 -42.71
CA SER A 345 25.07 -0.51 -42.74
C SER A 345 26.14 0.56 -42.85
N GLU A 346 25.96 1.54 -43.73
CA GLU A 346 26.90 2.67 -43.90
C GLU A 346 26.95 3.56 -42.64
N GLU A 347 25.82 3.76 -41.94
CA GLU A 347 25.81 4.47 -40.66
C GLU A 347 26.64 3.78 -39.59
N VAL A 348 26.47 2.46 -39.46
CA VAL A 348 27.15 1.66 -38.45
C VAL A 348 28.62 1.50 -38.79
N GLU A 349 28.98 1.37 -40.06
CA GLU A 349 30.36 1.31 -40.52
C GLU A 349 31.12 2.63 -40.25
N ASN A 350 30.53 3.78 -40.60
CA ASN A 350 31.20 5.09 -40.47
C ASN A 350 31.14 5.69 -39.06
N TYR A 351 30.07 5.43 -38.30
CA TYR A 351 29.83 6.07 -36.99
C TYR A 351 29.69 5.09 -35.83
N GLY A 352 29.82 3.78 -36.08
CA GLY A 352 29.64 2.72 -35.09
C GLY A 352 28.17 2.41 -34.79
N ALA A 353 27.94 1.30 -34.10
CA ALA A 353 26.61 0.88 -33.63
C ALA A 353 26.10 1.77 -32.48
N PRO A 354 24.78 1.97 -32.35
CA PRO A 354 24.21 2.72 -31.24
C PRO A 354 24.53 2.05 -29.89
N LYS A 355 24.94 2.83 -28.90
CA LYS A 355 25.26 2.30 -27.56
C LYS A 355 23.98 1.99 -26.80
N PHE A 356 23.82 0.76 -26.33
CA PHE A 356 22.64 0.36 -25.56
C PHE A 356 22.64 0.95 -24.14
N ILE A 357 21.61 1.75 -23.83
CA ILE A 357 21.46 2.47 -22.54
C ILE A 357 20.52 1.78 -21.54
N LYS A 358 19.57 0.98 -22.02
CA LYS A 358 18.42 0.49 -21.23
C LYS A 358 18.85 -0.33 -20.02
N HIS A 359 19.94 -1.08 -20.13
CA HIS A 359 20.47 -1.87 -19.02
C HIS A 359 21.10 -1.00 -17.91
N ASN A 360 21.96 -0.04 -18.28
CA ASN A 360 22.59 0.86 -17.32
C ASN A 360 21.55 1.71 -16.57
N VAL A 361 20.49 2.16 -17.27
CA VAL A 361 19.37 2.87 -16.64
C VAL A 361 18.69 2.01 -15.59
N LYS A 362 18.38 0.75 -15.92
CA LYS A 362 17.74 -0.17 -14.97
C LYS A 362 18.62 -0.46 -13.76
N LEU A 363 19.92 -0.72 -13.97
CA LEU A 363 20.87 -0.92 -12.87
C LEU A 363 21.03 0.32 -11.99
N ALA A 364 21.09 1.52 -12.58
CA ALA A 364 21.17 2.77 -11.83
C ALA A 364 19.94 2.98 -10.95
N ILE A 365 18.74 2.77 -11.50
CA ILE A 365 17.48 2.89 -10.73
C ILE A 365 17.44 1.84 -9.60
N THR A 366 17.73 0.58 -9.91
CA THR A 366 17.74 -0.50 -8.90
C THR A 366 18.77 -0.23 -7.81
N GLY A 367 19.98 0.21 -8.18
CA GLY A 367 21.04 0.56 -7.25
C GLY A 367 20.63 1.72 -6.33
N LEU A 368 20.03 2.78 -6.87
CA LEU A 368 19.54 3.92 -6.08
C LEU A 368 18.47 3.49 -5.06
N ILE A 369 17.52 2.64 -5.48
CA ILE A 369 16.51 2.07 -4.57
C ILE A 369 17.20 1.28 -3.45
N LEU A 370 18.18 0.42 -3.79
CA LEU A 370 18.91 -0.37 -2.80
C LEU A 370 19.72 0.51 -1.83
N VAL A 371 20.36 1.59 -2.29
CA VAL A 371 21.05 2.54 -1.40
C VAL A 371 20.09 3.10 -0.36
N VAL A 372 18.92 3.59 -0.80
CA VAL A 372 17.91 4.13 0.11
C VAL A 372 17.43 3.07 1.10
N LEU A 373 17.12 1.86 0.63
CA LEU A 373 16.68 0.77 1.48
C LEU A 373 17.74 0.39 2.52
N ILE A 374 19.00 0.23 2.11
CA ILE A 374 20.10 -0.10 3.03
C ILE A 374 20.26 1.01 4.06
N TYR A 375 20.28 2.28 3.63
CA TYR A 375 20.46 3.41 4.53
C TYR A 375 19.43 3.43 5.67
N TYR A 376 18.14 3.28 5.35
CA TYR A 376 17.06 3.31 6.33
C TYR A 376 16.92 2.01 7.14
N PHE A 377 16.98 0.84 6.51
CA PHE A 377 16.71 -0.42 7.22
C PHE A 377 17.88 -0.92 8.06
N THR A 378 19.10 -0.50 7.73
CA THR A 378 20.31 -0.95 8.44
C THR A 378 20.92 0.13 9.32
N ASN A 379 20.40 1.36 9.34
CA ASN A 379 21.06 2.52 9.93
C ASN A 379 22.53 2.65 9.44
N ALA A 380 22.72 2.55 8.13
CA ALA A 380 24.07 2.52 7.54
C ALA A 380 24.91 3.75 7.91
N GLY A 381 24.29 4.93 8.08
CA GLY A 381 24.96 6.14 8.56
C GLY A 381 25.60 5.96 9.94
N GLU A 382 24.82 5.50 10.93
CA GLU A 382 25.32 5.25 12.30
C GLU A 382 26.45 4.22 12.32
N LYS A 383 26.31 3.14 11.53
CA LYS A 383 27.33 2.09 11.38
C LYS A 383 28.60 2.59 10.69
N PHE A 384 28.46 3.50 9.74
CA PHE A 384 29.57 4.13 9.05
C PHE A 384 30.33 5.06 9.99
N ASP A 385 29.61 5.93 10.71
CA ASP A 385 30.17 6.83 11.72
C ASP A 385 30.90 6.06 12.83
N PHE A 386 30.28 4.98 13.33
CA PHE A 386 30.89 4.09 14.32
C PHE A 386 32.20 3.47 13.80
N SER A 387 32.20 2.96 12.57
CA SER A 387 33.40 2.36 11.97
C SER A 387 34.49 3.39 11.72
N TYR A 388 34.13 4.56 11.19
CA TYR A 388 35.05 5.66 10.94
C TYR A 388 35.71 6.14 12.23
N GLN A 389 34.94 6.34 13.30
CA GLN A 389 35.47 6.81 14.56
C GLN A 389 36.42 5.80 15.21
N GLN A 390 36.12 4.50 15.12
CA GLN A 390 36.97 3.45 15.67
C GLN A 390 38.29 3.28 14.90
N LEU A 391 38.30 3.63 13.61
CA LEU A 391 39.52 3.65 12.80
C LEU A 391 40.36 4.91 13.03
N THR A 392 39.72 6.04 13.36
CA THR A 392 40.38 7.34 13.47
C THR A 392 40.70 7.78 14.90
N SER A 393 40.06 7.18 15.91
CA SER A 393 40.25 7.49 17.32
C SER A 393 40.19 6.23 18.19
N GLN A 394 40.83 6.25 19.36
CA GLN A 394 40.60 5.22 20.38
C GLN A 394 39.20 5.42 20.98
N ALA A 395 38.20 4.78 20.38
CA ALA A 395 36.88 4.75 21.00
C ALA A 395 36.98 4.09 22.37
N THR A 396 36.51 4.82 23.38
CA THR A 396 36.64 4.40 24.78
C THR A 396 35.39 3.62 25.16
N ILE A 397 35.59 2.53 25.90
CA ILE A 397 34.50 1.79 26.52
C ILE A 397 34.37 2.30 27.94
N TRP A 398 33.29 3.01 28.22
CA TRP A 398 32.98 3.53 29.54
C TRP A 398 32.07 2.55 30.27
N ASN A 399 32.57 1.97 31.37
CA ASN A 399 31.74 1.28 32.35
C ASN A 399 31.36 2.29 33.43
N ILE A 400 30.07 2.62 33.53
CA ILE A 400 29.58 3.70 34.37
C ILE A 400 28.47 3.14 35.27
N ASP A 401 28.80 2.99 36.54
CA ASP A 401 27.92 2.55 37.62
C ASP A 401 27.46 3.70 38.52
N ASP A 402 28.16 4.84 38.48
CA ASP A 402 27.86 6.03 39.28
C ASP A 402 27.39 7.22 38.43
N LYS A 403 26.24 7.77 38.84
CA LYS A 403 25.64 8.99 38.27
C LYS A 403 26.52 10.23 38.41
N THR A 404 27.35 10.33 39.45
CA THR A 404 28.25 11.49 39.62
C THR A 404 29.46 11.42 38.69
N ASN A 405 29.97 10.21 38.45
CA ASN A 405 31.00 9.95 37.44
C ASN A 405 30.47 10.26 36.03
N LEU A 406 29.25 9.82 35.70
CA LEU A 406 28.64 10.09 34.38
C LEU A 406 28.62 11.57 33.99
N LYS A 407 28.34 12.47 34.94
CA LYS A 407 28.32 13.92 34.69
C LYS A 407 29.70 14.53 34.40
N LYS A 408 30.76 13.91 34.90
CA LYS A 408 32.14 14.43 34.84
C LYS A 408 32.98 13.83 33.72
N ILE A 409 32.51 12.72 33.13
CA ILE A 409 33.23 12.04 32.04
C ILE A 409 33.05 12.84 30.74
N ALA A 410 34.15 13.01 30.00
CA ALA A 410 34.16 13.58 28.66
C ALA A 410 33.75 12.53 27.62
N ILE A 411 32.48 12.14 27.63
CA ILE A 411 31.93 11.18 26.67
C ILE A 411 31.86 11.80 25.28
N GLN A 412 32.41 11.12 24.29
CA GLN A 412 32.36 11.57 22.90
C GLN A 412 31.22 10.91 22.13
N PHE A 413 30.87 11.49 20.98
CA PHE A 413 30.06 10.82 19.97
C PHE A 413 30.67 9.43 19.66
N MET A 414 29.85 8.43 19.35
CA MET A 414 30.17 7.01 19.16
C MET A 414 31.01 6.28 20.22
N ASP A 415 31.22 6.88 21.40
CA ASP A 415 31.76 6.13 22.54
C ASP A 415 30.80 5.01 22.95
N ARG A 416 31.38 3.91 23.43
CA ARG A 416 30.61 2.80 23.99
C ARG A 416 30.37 3.06 25.46
N VAL A 417 29.12 2.92 25.86
CA VAL A 417 28.71 3.09 27.25
C VAL A 417 28.04 1.80 27.72
N ASN A 418 28.51 1.31 28.86
CA ASN A 418 27.87 0.29 29.66
C ASN A 418 27.40 0.98 30.93
N LEU A 419 26.11 1.29 30.98
CA LEU A 419 25.50 2.02 32.08
C LEU A 419 24.84 1.02 33.04
N ASP A 420 25.18 1.13 34.31
CA ASP A 420 24.59 0.37 35.41
C ASP A 420 24.13 1.36 36.51
N LEU A 421 23.07 2.11 36.23
CA LEU A 421 22.67 3.27 37.02
C LEU A 421 21.48 2.98 37.92
N SER A 422 21.55 3.43 39.17
CA SER A 422 20.42 3.45 40.10
C SER A 422 19.71 4.81 40.10
N SER A 423 18.54 4.88 40.75
CA SER A 423 17.75 6.12 40.91
C SER A 423 17.25 6.70 39.57
N VAL A 424 16.87 5.83 38.64
CA VAL A 424 16.34 6.23 37.34
C VAL A 424 14.81 6.21 37.29
N SER A 425 14.24 7.07 36.46
CA SER A 425 12.80 7.17 36.24
C SER A 425 12.48 7.53 34.78
N CYS A 426 11.31 7.14 34.31
CA CYS A 426 10.84 7.52 32.99
C CYS A 426 10.29 8.93 32.95
N ASP A 427 10.34 9.55 31.77
CA ASP A 427 9.68 10.84 31.53
C ASP A 427 8.17 10.74 31.80
N ILE A 428 7.67 11.61 32.69
CA ILE A 428 6.26 11.62 33.08
C ILE A 428 5.38 12.51 32.17
N GLN A 429 5.98 13.23 31.21
CA GLN A 429 5.26 14.13 30.29
C GLN A 429 4.64 13.42 29.08
N ASN A 430 4.93 12.14 28.84
CA ASN A 430 4.26 11.37 27.80
C ASN A 430 2.96 10.76 28.38
N GLU A 431 1.80 11.20 27.88
CA GLU A 431 0.46 10.77 28.28
C GLU A 431 0.12 9.29 27.96
N ASN A 432 1.09 8.47 27.57
CA ASN A 432 0.85 7.05 27.33
C ASN A 432 0.74 6.33 28.68
N GLU A 433 -0.42 5.70 28.92
CA GLU A 433 -0.79 4.99 30.16
C GLU A 433 0.15 3.81 30.50
N ASP A 434 1.05 3.43 29.60
CA ASP A 434 1.96 2.30 29.75
C ASP A 434 3.38 2.76 30.13
N HIS A 435 3.62 2.95 31.43
CA HIS A 435 4.91 3.35 32.01
C HIS A 435 6.01 2.27 31.93
N SER A 436 5.74 1.12 31.30
CA SER A 436 6.68 -0.01 31.24
C SER A 436 7.81 0.17 30.22
N GLN A 437 7.63 1.01 29.21
CA GLN A 437 8.60 1.26 28.14
C GLN A 437 8.90 2.74 27.96
N CYS A 438 10.18 3.09 27.96
CA CYS A 438 10.62 4.46 28.06
C CYS A 438 11.65 4.77 26.97
N ASN A 439 11.47 5.91 26.29
CA ASN A 439 12.43 6.46 25.33
C ASN A 439 13.33 7.52 25.97
N LYS A 440 12.94 8.04 27.13
CA LYS A 440 13.66 9.07 27.87
C LYS A 440 13.63 8.73 29.36
N ILE A 441 14.83 8.61 29.92
CA ILE A 441 15.08 8.32 31.32
C ILE A 441 15.76 9.51 31.96
N PHE A 442 15.35 9.82 33.18
CA PHE A 442 16.01 10.80 34.02
C PHE A 442 16.72 10.11 35.17
N VAL A 443 17.95 10.54 35.40
CA VAL A 443 18.76 10.09 36.54
C VAL A 443 18.61 11.14 37.64
N ASN A 444 17.99 10.76 38.75
CA ASN A 444 17.86 11.69 39.88
C ASN A 444 19.23 11.85 40.56
N THR A 445 19.89 12.98 40.30
CA THR A 445 21.21 13.29 40.85
C THR A 445 21.16 13.93 42.25
N ASN A 446 20.03 14.55 42.61
CA ASN A 446 19.84 15.26 43.87
C ASN A 446 18.54 14.81 44.55
N PRO A 447 18.54 13.63 45.22
CA PRO A 447 17.35 13.12 45.85
C PRO A 447 16.86 14.05 46.96
N ILE A 448 15.55 14.25 47.01
CA ILE A 448 14.90 15.06 48.04
C ILE A 448 14.78 14.23 49.31
N GLY A 449 15.21 14.79 50.44
CA GLY A 449 15.07 14.13 51.75
C GLY A 449 13.60 13.86 52.09
N SER A 450 13.33 12.72 52.75
CA SER A 450 11.99 12.24 53.10
C SER A 450 11.13 13.25 53.88
N THR A 451 11.76 14.15 54.62
CA THR A 451 11.09 15.21 55.40
C THR A 451 10.47 16.33 54.56
N LYS A 452 10.84 16.44 53.28
CA LYS A 452 10.33 17.45 52.35
C LYS A 452 9.31 16.88 51.35
N LEU A 453 8.92 15.62 51.52
CA LEU A 453 8.02 14.88 50.63
C LEU A 453 6.68 14.63 51.31
N ASN A 454 5.62 14.51 50.51
CA ASN A 454 4.27 14.24 51.00
C ASN A 454 4.08 12.74 51.28
N LEU A 455 4.90 12.19 52.17
CA LEU A 455 4.73 10.83 52.64
C LEU A 455 3.48 10.75 53.52
N PHE A 456 2.76 9.63 53.47
CA PHE A 456 1.58 9.46 54.31
C PHE A 456 1.87 9.72 55.80
N SER A 457 3.04 9.30 56.30
CA SER A 457 3.49 9.54 57.67
C SER A 457 3.77 11.02 58.01
N SER A 458 3.98 11.86 57.00
CA SER A 458 4.24 13.30 57.14
C SER A 458 2.97 14.16 57.07
N TRP A 459 1.83 13.56 56.73
CA TRP A 459 0.56 14.30 56.65
C TRP A 459 0.12 14.78 58.04
N PRO A 460 -0.67 15.87 58.14
CA PRO A 460 -1.26 16.27 59.41
C PRO A 460 -2.00 15.10 60.08
N GLN A 461 -1.86 14.95 61.40
CA GLN A 461 -2.43 13.81 62.14
C GLN A 461 -3.95 13.65 61.92
N SER A 462 -4.67 14.77 61.81
CA SER A 462 -6.10 14.81 61.48
C SER A 462 -6.40 14.24 60.08
N THR A 463 -5.52 14.47 59.11
CA THR A 463 -5.65 13.95 57.74
C THR A 463 -5.35 12.45 57.70
N GLN A 464 -4.37 11.98 58.46
CA GLN A 464 -4.09 10.55 58.60
C GLN A 464 -5.27 9.81 59.27
N ALA A 465 -5.83 10.39 60.34
CA ALA A 465 -6.94 9.82 61.11
C ALA A 465 -8.21 9.59 60.28
N ILE A 466 -8.43 10.37 59.21
CA ILE A 466 -9.55 10.13 58.29
C ILE A 466 -9.45 8.78 57.61
N TYR A 467 -8.27 8.21 57.41
CA TYR A 467 -8.09 6.89 56.79
C TYR A 467 -8.28 5.73 57.77
N ASP A 468 -8.50 5.99 59.07
CA ASP A 468 -8.89 4.95 60.02
C ASP A 468 -10.22 4.33 59.58
N SER A 469 -10.26 2.99 59.52
CA SER A 469 -11.46 2.23 59.20
C SER A 469 -12.56 2.43 60.26
N ASN A 470 -12.21 2.89 61.46
CA ASN A 470 -13.12 3.15 62.57
C ASN A 470 -13.47 4.63 62.77
N ILE A 471 -13.12 5.53 61.84
CA ILE A 471 -13.46 6.96 61.93
C ILE A 471 -14.96 7.18 62.17
N LEU A 472 -15.80 6.33 61.57
CA LEU A 472 -17.20 6.14 61.93
C LEU A 472 -17.47 4.64 61.94
N ARG A 473 -17.79 4.10 63.11
CA ARG A 473 -18.11 2.67 63.25
C ARG A 473 -19.61 2.48 63.11
N MET A 474 -20.05 1.68 62.15
CA MET A 474 -21.46 1.37 61.94
C MET A 474 -21.76 -0.07 62.38
N THR A 475 -22.81 -0.28 63.18
CA THR A 475 -23.15 -1.62 63.69
C THR A 475 -24.67 -1.83 63.75
N LYS A 476 -25.10 -3.07 63.49
CA LYS A 476 -26.47 -3.54 63.74
C LYS A 476 -26.48 -4.32 65.06
N ASP A 477 -26.60 -3.61 66.17
CA ASP A 477 -26.72 -4.22 67.49
C ASP A 477 -28.17 -4.64 67.79
N SER A 478 -28.39 -5.27 68.95
CA SER A 478 -29.73 -5.75 69.35
C SER A 478 -30.76 -4.62 69.43
N GLU A 479 -30.34 -3.42 69.84
CA GLU A 479 -31.18 -2.22 69.90
C GLU A 479 -31.65 -1.79 68.51
N VAL A 480 -30.74 -1.73 67.53
CA VAL A 480 -31.07 -1.45 66.12
C VAL A 480 -32.03 -2.48 65.55
N ILE A 481 -31.83 -3.76 65.83
CA ILE A 481 -32.71 -4.84 65.33
C ILE A 481 -34.14 -4.64 65.86
N VAL A 482 -34.29 -4.38 67.16
CA VAL A 482 -35.59 -4.14 67.79
C VAL A 482 -36.25 -2.88 67.23
N MET A 483 -35.52 -1.77 67.15
CA MET A 483 -36.04 -0.50 66.62
C MET A 483 -36.44 -0.61 65.15
N THR A 484 -35.66 -1.34 64.34
CA THR A 484 -35.97 -1.61 62.93
C THR A 484 -37.25 -2.45 62.81
N ALA A 485 -37.39 -3.49 63.64
CA ALA A 485 -38.59 -4.32 63.66
C ALA A 485 -39.83 -3.53 64.08
N LEU A 486 -39.72 -2.68 65.10
CA LEU A 486 -40.79 -1.79 65.56
C LEU A 486 -41.20 -0.78 64.48
N ALA A 487 -40.24 -0.10 63.86
CA ALA A 487 -40.51 0.87 62.80
C ALA A 487 -41.24 0.23 61.61
N ASN A 488 -40.79 -0.97 61.19
CA ASN A 488 -41.46 -1.71 60.12
C ASN A 488 -42.84 -2.25 60.54
N LYS A 489 -43.04 -2.58 61.83
CA LYS A 489 -44.37 -2.94 62.36
C LYS A 489 -45.33 -1.75 62.29
N TYR A 490 -44.91 -0.56 62.69
CA TYR A 490 -45.72 0.67 62.58
C TYR A 490 -46.02 1.03 61.13
N LEU A 491 -45.05 0.88 60.22
CA LEU A 491 -45.27 1.06 58.78
C LEU A 491 -46.35 0.10 58.26
N ASN A 492 -46.27 -1.19 58.63
CA ASN A 492 -47.27 -2.18 58.25
C ASN A 492 -48.67 -1.83 58.78
N GLN A 493 -48.78 -1.43 60.06
CA GLN A 493 -50.05 -1.00 60.67
C GLN A 493 -50.64 0.23 59.97
N ARG A 494 -49.81 1.23 59.63
CA ARG A 494 -50.26 2.42 58.90
C ARG A 494 -50.78 2.07 57.50
N LEU A 495 -50.08 1.19 56.79
CA LEU A 495 -50.50 0.71 55.47
C LEU A 495 -51.75 -0.20 55.53
N GLU A 496 -52.08 -0.78 56.70
CA GLU A 496 -53.29 -1.59 56.92
C GLU A 496 -54.53 -0.76 57.27
N ASN A 497 -54.31 0.38 57.93
CA ASN A 497 -55.37 1.28 58.38
C ASN A 497 -55.79 2.29 57.31
N ASP A 498 -54.95 2.56 56.32
CA ASP A 498 -55.27 3.47 55.22
C ASP A 498 -56.07 2.77 54.10
N SER A 499 -57.30 3.25 53.89
CA SER A 499 -58.26 2.71 52.91
C SER A 499 -57.71 2.61 51.48
N LYS A 500 -56.78 3.50 51.10
CA LYS A 500 -56.14 3.52 49.77
C LYS A 500 -55.32 2.26 49.49
N TYR A 501 -54.68 1.69 50.51
CA TYR A 501 -53.79 0.54 50.40
C TYR A 501 -54.50 -0.78 50.73
N ARG A 502 -55.58 -0.72 51.53
CA ARG A 502 -56.42 -1.90 51.86
C ARG A 502 -57.07 -2.50 50.61
N ASN A 503 -57.49 -1.68 49.65
CA ASN A 503 -58.19 -2.11 48.44
C ASN A 503 -57.26 -2.41 47.25
N ASN A 504 -55.94 -2.18 47.36
CA ASN A 504 -54.98 -2.41 46.29
C ASN A 504 -53.70 -3.11 46.81
N PRO A 505 -53.69 -4.45 46.88
CA PRO A 505 -52.59 -5.21 47.49
C PRO A 505 -51.26 -5.06 46.76
N LYS A 506 -51.28 -4.89 45.43
CA LYS A 506 -50.06 -4.63 44.63
C LYS A 506 -49.43 -3.28 45.00
N TYR A 507 -50.24 -2.23 45.13
CA TYR A 507 -49.77 -0.90 45.53
C TYR A 507 -49.30 -0.87 46.99
N LYS A 508 -49.96 -1.61 47.90
CA LYS A 508 -49.53 -1.82 49.29
C LYS A 508 -48.15 -2.47 49.35
N GLN A 509 -47.93 -3.55 48.60
CA GLN A 509 -46.64 -4.26 48.59
C GLN A 509 -45.52 -3.42 47.97
N TYR A 510 -45.79 -2.71 46.86
CA TYR A 510 -44.85 -1.76 46.28
C TYR A 510 -44.46 -0.65 47.27
N THR A 511 -45.45 -0.05 47.95
CA THR A 511 -45.22 1.03 48.93
C THR A 511 -44.47 0.52 50.16
N LYS A 512 -44.77 -0.71 50.60
CA LYS A 512 -44.06 -1.38 51.71
C LYS A 512 -42.59 -1.62 51.37
N ASN A 513 -42.30 -2.15 50.18
CA ASN A 513 -40.92 -2.40 49.76
C ASN A 513 -40.14 -1.08 49.56
N LYS A 514 -40.81 -0.05 49.01
CA LYS A 514 -40.20 1.28 48.80
C LYS A 514 -39.88 2.01 50.10
N ASN A 515 -40.72 1.85 51.13
CA ASN A 515 -40.61 2.60 52.38
C ASN A 515 -40.08 1.75 53.54
N ILE A 516 -39.50 0.58 53.27
CA ILE A 516 -38.94 -0.27 54.31
C ILE A 516 -37.89 0.52 55.10
N VAL A 517 -38.01 0.50 56.42
CA VAL A 517 -37.10 1.23 57.29
C VAL A 517 -35.96 0.29 57.63
N GLU A 518 -34.74 0.65 57.22
CA GLU A 518 -33.52 -0.03 57.65
C GLU A 518 -32.73 0.95 58.51
N LEU A 519 -32.42 0.56 59.74
CA LEU A 519 -31.66 1.39 60.67
C LEU A 519 -30.26 0.80 60.90
N ILE A 520 -29.35 1.68 61.30
CA ILE A 520 -27.99 1.33 61.71
C ILE A 520 -27.53 2.31 62.79
N LYS A 521 -26.68 1.84 63.70
CA LYS A 521 -26.09 2.68 64.73
C LYS A 521 -24.69 3.12 64.33
N ILE A 522 -24.46 4.42 64.39
CA ILE A 522 -23.17 5.06 64.14
C ILE A 522 -22.55 5.40 65.49
N TYR A 523 -21.28 5.03 65.67
CA TYR A 523 -20.42 5.33 66.81
C TYR A 523 -19.28 6.26 66.39
N ASN A 524 -18.57 6.80 67.39
CA ASN A 524 -17.38 7.64 67.23
C ASN A 524 -17.69 9.00 66.55
N ILE A 525 -18.91 9.52 66.71
CA ILE A 525 -19.30 10.80 66.11
C ILE A 525 -18.48 11.95 66.73
N GLU A 526 -18.22 11.84 68.04
CA GLU A 526 -17.41 12.80 68.81
C GLU A 526 -15.96 12.90 68.35
N THR A 527 -15.39 11.83 67.77
CA THR A 527 -14.02 11.85 67.23
C THR A 527 -14.03 12.24 65.75
N ALA A 528 -15.05 11.84 64.99
CA ALA A 528 -15.19 12.19 63.58
C ALA A 528 -15.30 13.71 63.36
N ILE A 529 -16.19 14.39 64.10
CA ILE A 529 -16.44 15.83 63.96
C ILE A 529 -15.16 16.68 64.06
N PRO A 530 -14.37 16.62 65.15
CA PRO A 530 -13.13 17.41 65.25
C PRO A 530 -12.06 16.97 64.24
N THR A 531 -12.02 15.68 63.88
CA THR A 531 -11.06 15.19 62.87
C THR A 531 -11.32 15.78 61.49
N PHE A 532 -12.59 15.83 61.07
CA PHE A 532 -12.98 16.49 59.81
C PHE A 532 -12.85 18.01 59.89
N ASP A 533 -13.13 18.64 61.03
CA ASP A 533 -12.90 20.07 61.22
C ASP A 533 -11.42 20.43 60.96
N ASP A 534 -10.51 19.73 61.63
CA ASP A 534 -9.08 19.98 61.52
C ASP A 534 -8.54 19.65 60.13
N SER A 535 -8.95 18.54 59.52
CA SER A 535 -8.50 18.19 58.16
C SER A 535 -9.05 19.14 57.10
N CYS A 536 -10.33 19.50 57.17
CA CYS A 536 -10.94 20.43 56.21
C CYS A 536 -10.34 21.84 56.30
N LYS A 537 -9.90 22.27 57.49
CA LYS A 537 -9.14 23.52 57.64
C LYS A 537 -7.76 23.47 56.96
N HIS A 538 -7.12 22.30 56.94
CA HIS A 538 -5.79 22.13 56.33
C HIS A 538 -5.84 21.99 54.81
N LEU A 539 -6.78 21.21 54.26
CA LEU A 539 -6.76 20.84 52.83
C LEU A 539 -7.91 21.44 52.02
N ASN A 540 -8.98 21.95 52.66
CA ASN A 540 -10.14 22.58 52.04
C ASN A 540 -10.58 21.96 50.69
N LEU A 541 -10.78 20.63 50.67
CA LEU A 541 -11.21 19.89 49.48
C LEU A 541 -12.69 19.51 49.58
N GLU A 542 -13.38 19.44 48.44
CA GLU A 542 -14.71 18.84 48.40
C GLU A 542 -14.66 17.34 48.81
N PRO A 543 -15.69 16.78 49.45
CA PRO A 543 -16.97 17.39 49.85
C PRO A 543 -17.00 17.80 51.34
N CYS A 544 -15.99 18.54 51.83
CA CYS A 544 -15.90 18.96 53.25
C CYS A 544 -17.20 19.52 53.83
N ASP A 545 -17.87 20.46 53.14
CA ASP A 545 -19.09 21.07 53.64
C ASP A 545 -20.26 20.07 53.72
N GLN A 546 -20.34 19.12 52.79
CA GLN A 546 -21.37 18.08 52.80
C GLN A 546 -21.13 17.08 53.94
N ILE A 547 -19.86 16.76 54.24
CA ILE A 547 -19.50 15.93 55.39
C ILE A 547 -19.85 16.65 56.69
N LYS A 548 -19.45 17.92 56.83
CA LYS A 548 -19.77 18.75 58.00
C LYS A 548 -21.28 18.82 58.24
N ASN A 549 -22.06 19.13 57.20
CA ASN A 549 -23.52 19.16 57.29
C ASN A 549 -24.11 17.79 57.66
N SER A 550 -23.59 16.70 57.08
CA SER A 550 -24.11 15.36 57.37
C SER A 550 -23.77 14.91 58.79
N LEU A 551 -22.60 15.27 59.32
CA LEU A 551 -22.20 15.01 60.70
C LEU A 551 -23.00 15.88 61.69
N ALA A 552 -23.21 17.17 61.39
CA ALA A 552 -24.05 18.05 62.19
C ALA A 552 -25.49 17.52 62.30
N ASN A 553 -26.05 17.02 61.20
CA ASN A 553 -27.38 16.42 61.18
C ASN A 553 -27.52 15.18 62.07
N LEU A 554 -26.43 14.48 62.43
CA LEU A 554 -26.49 13.37 63.40
C LEU A 554 -26.84 13.86 64.82
N LEU A 555 -26.65 15.14 65.10
CA LEU A 555 -26.90 15.78 66.40
C LEU A 555 -28.25 16.52 66.46
N SER A 556 -29.12 16.38 65.46
CA SER A 556 -30.28 17.25 65.28
C SER A 556 -31.35 17.21 66.38
N GLU A 557 -31.33 16.18 67.23
CA GLU A 557 -32.29 15.99 68.33
C GLU A 557 -31.79 16.57 69.66
N ILE A 558 -30.60 17.18 69.69
CA ILE A 558 -29.97 17.68 70.91
C ILE A 558 -30.36 19.14 71.12
N SER A 559 -31.12 19.40 72.18
CA SER A 559 -31.50 20.75 72.58
C SER A 559 -30.27 21.55 73.04
N GLY A 560 -29.98 22.68 72.38
CA GLY A 560 -28.94 23.63 72.81
C GLY A 560 -27.70 23.72 71.92
N VAL A 561 -27.65 23.02 70.78
CA VAL A 561 -26.59 23.16 69.77
C VAL A 561 -27.15 23.83 68.51
N ASP A 562 -26.57 24.94 68.07
CA ASP A 562 -26.89 25.52 66.76
C ASP A 562 -26.19 24.71 65.65
N LEU A 563 -26.97 23.87 64.96
CA LEU A 563 -26.48 23.00 63.89
C LEU A 563 -25.98 23.78 62.66
N ASN A 564 -26.38 25.04 62.51
CA ASN A 564 -25.91 25.91 61.42
C ASN A 564 -24.54 26.53 61.74
N ASN A 565 -24.12 26.52 63.00
CA ASN A 565 -22.81 26.98 63.43
C ASN A 565 -21.87 25.79 63.67
N TRP A 566 -21.03 25.49 62.67
CA TRP A 566 -20.06 24.39 62.76
C TRP A 566 -19.12 24.49 63.97
N SER A 567 -18.79 25.70 64.43
CA SER A 567 -17.95 25.88 65.62
C SER A 567 -18.64 25.35 66.89
N ASP A 568 -19.96 25.52 66.99
CA ASP A 568 -20.74 25.04 68.15
C ASP A 568 -20.88 23.52 68.11
N VAL A 569 -21.05 22.94 66.90
CA VAL A 569 -21.04 21.49 66.67
C VAL A 569 -19.71 20.86 67.10
N VAL A 570 -18.57 21.49 66.75
CA VAL A 570 -17.24 21.02 67.13
C VAL A 570 -17.01 21.17 68.63
N ALA A 571 -17.41 22.29 69.24
CA ALA A 571 -17.30 22.50 70.68
C ALA A 571 -18.09 21.44 71.46
N TYR A 572 -19.30 21.14 71.01
CA TYR A 572 -20.14 20.10 71.59
C TYR A 572 -19.50 18.71 71.49
N ALA A 573 -18.99 18.34 70.32
CA ALA A 573 -18.32 17.06 70.10
C ALA A 573 -17.05 16.90 70.97
N LYS A 574 -16.33 17.99 71.25
CA LYS A 574 -15.15 17.97 72.13
C LYS A 574 -15.50 17.82 73.62
N SER A 575 -16.67 18.31 74.04
CA SER A 575 -17.09 18.29 75.45
C SER A 575 -17.90 17.05 75.84
N HIS A 576 -18.26 16.19 74.90
CA HIS A 576 -19.08 14.99 75.12
C HIS A 576 -18.40 13.74 74.58
N TYR A 577 -18.51 12.64 75.30
CA TYR A 577 -17.86 11.37 74.95
C TYR A 577 -18.89 10.30 74.53
N ASN A 578 -18.50 9.37 73.67
CA ASN A 578 -19.30 8.20 73.25
C ASN A 578 -20.64 8.59 72.62
N ILE A 579 -20.61 9.50 71.65
CA ILE A 579 -21.80 9.93 70.92
C ILE A 579 -22.16 8.83 69.92
N GLN A 580 -23.32 8.22 70.14
CA GLN A 580 -23.88 7.17 69.30
C GLN A 580 -25.27 7.56 68.79
N LYS A 581 -25.57 7.23 67.53
CA LYS A 581 -26.86 7.57 66.92
C LYS A 581 -27.40 6.45 66.05
N ILE A 582 -28.66 6.08 66.25
CA ILE A 582 -29.40 5.19 65.34
C ILE A 582 -30.01 6.04 64.23
N VAL A 583 -29.64 5.77 62.99
CA VAL A 583 -30.09 6.50 61.80
C VAL A 583 -30.54 5.55 60.69
N ASN A 584 -31.17 6.09 59.65
CA ASN A 584 -31.47 5.32 58.44
C ASN A 584 -30.17 4.85 57.75
N LEU A 585 -30.16 3.60 57.29
CA LEU A 585 -29.01 3.01 56.61
C LEU A 585 -28.55 3.84 55.41
N ASN A 586 -29.48 4.37 54.61
CA ASN A 586 -29.15 5.19 53.44
C ASN A 586 -28.43 6.49 53.83
N SER A 587 -28.84 7.12 54.93
CA SER A 587 -28.19 8.32 55.47
C SER A 587 -26.78 8.01 55.96
N ALA A 588 -26.59 6.88 56.65
CA ALA A 588 -25.27 6.44 57.10
C ALA A 588 -24.34 6.09 55.91
N GLN A 589 -24.86 5.40 54.89
CA GLN A 589 -24.13 5.07 53.67
C GLN A 589 -23.71 6.33 52.90
N ASN A 590 -24.57 7.35 52.84
CA ASN A 590 -24.23 8.63 52.23
C ASN A 590 -23.01 9.28 52.92
N ILE A 591 -22.97 9.30 54.26
CA ILE A 591 -21.81 9.83 55.00
C ILE A 591 -20.53 9.05 54.64
N VAL A 592 -20.60 7.72 54.60
CA VAL A 592 -19.46 6.88 54.23
C VAL A 592 -19.00 7.13 52.79
N GLN A 593 -19.91 7.34 51.85
CA GLN A 593 -19.58 7.70 50.46
C GLN A 593 -18.89 9.06 50.38
N LEU A 594 -19.38 10.06 51.10
CA LEU A 594 -18.74 11.38 51.17
C LEU A 594 -17.33 11.29 51.76
N ILE A 595 -17.12 10.51 52.82
CA ILE A 595 -15.80 10.27 53.42
C ILE A 595 -14.87 9.56 52.42
N ALA A 596 -15.37 8.55 51.71
CA ALA A 596 -14.60 7.86 50.67
C ALA A 596 -14.19 8.81 49.53
N GLN A 597 -15.09 9.70 49.11
CA GLN A 597 -14.79 10.73 48.12
C GLN A 597 -13.75 11.74 48.62
N TYR A 598 -13.85 12.18 49.88
CA TYR A 598 -12.87 13.07 50.49
C TYR A 598 -11.48 12.43 50.56
N ARG A 599 -11.39 11.17 51.02
CA ARG A 599 -10.14 10.37 51.01
C ARG A 599 -9.53 10.29 49.61
N LYS A 600 -10.34 10.11 48.57
CA LYS A 600 -9.87 10.09 47.17
C LYS A 600 -9.33 11.45 46.74
N ASN A 601 -10.00 12.53 47.12
CA ASN A 601 -9.59 13.89 46.75
C ASN A 601 -8.31 14.32 47.46
N ILE A 602 -8.13 13.96 48.74
CA ILE A 602 -6.86 14.17 49.47
C ILE A 602 -5.70 13.52 48.72
N LEU A 603 -5.85 12.23 48.35
CA LEU A 603 -4.79 11.52 47.61
C LEU A 603 -4.51 12.17 46.26
N LYS A 604 -5.53 12.54 45.49
CA LYS A 604 -5.36 13.26 44.22
C LYS A 604 -4.57 14.56 44.37
N HIS A 605 -4.86 15.33 45.42
CA HIS A 605 -4.15 16.59 45.69
C HIS A 605 -2.65 16.34 45.92
N PHE A 606 -2.30 15.36 46.76
CA PHE A 606 -0.89 15.04 47.01
C PHE A 606 -0.18 14.41 45.81
N ILE A 607 -0.88 13.60 45.01
CA ILE A 607 -0.35 13.07 43.74
C ILE A 607 -0.05 14.20 42.76
N PHE A 608 -0.95 15.19 42.66
CA PHE A 608 -0.77 16.34 41.79
C PHE A 608 0.49 17.12 42.17
N ASP A 609 0.66 17.47 43.45
CA ASP A 609 1.87 18.16 43.95
C ASP A 609 3.15 17.33 43.73
N ALA A 610 3.11 16.02 44.00
CA ALA A 610 4.25 15.14 43.75
C ALA A 610 4.61 15.07 42.25
N LYS A 611 3.60 15.00 41.37
CA LYS A 611 3.78 15.01 39.91
C LYS A 611 4.38 16.33 39.43
N GLU A 612 3.93 17.48 39.93
CA GLU A 612 4.51 18.79 39.59
C GLU A 612 5.98 18.88 40.01
N LYS A 613 6.32 18.42 41.21
CA LYS A 613 7.70 18.37 41.70
C LYS A 613 8.58 17.48 40.82
N VAL A 614 8.07 16.32 40.40
CA VAL A 614 8.79 15.44 39.45
C VAL A 614 8.96 16.13 38.10
N ALA A 615 7.95 16.82 37.59
CA ALA A 615 8.04 17.54 36.32
C ALA A 615 9.08 18.67 36.38
N MET A 616 9.13 19.42 37.48
CA MET A 616 10.17 20.43 37.72
C MET A 616 11.57 19.80 37.78
N LEU A 617 11.73 18.67 38.48
CA LEU A 617 12.98 17.93 38.54
C LEU A 617 13.43 17.47 37.14
N GLN A 618 12.51 16.93 36.34
CA GLN A 618 12.82 16.42 35.00
C GLN A 618 13.11 17.53 33.98
N ASN A 619 12.59 18.74 34.19
CA ASN A 619 12.84 19.89 33.32
C ASN A 619 14.08 20.72 33.72
N ASP A 620 14.73 20.42 34.84
CA ASP A 620 15.95 21.13 35.27
C ASP A 620 17.12 20.77 34.34
N GLU A 621 17.69 21.79 33.69
CA GLU A 621 18.83 21.65 32.77
C GLU A 621 20.09 21.09 33.43
N ASN A 622 20.18 21.19 34.77
CA ASN A 622 21.28 20.61 35.53
C ASN A 622 21.13 19.10 35.73
N ASN A 623 19.96 18.52 35.46
CA ASN A 623 19.73 17.09 35.62
C ASN A 623 20.14 16.30 34.37
N LEU A 624 20.60 15.07 34.63
CA LEU A 624 21.07 14.18 33.58
C LEU A 624 19.87 13.44 32.95
N SER A 625 19.69 13.62 31.65
CA SER A 625 18.72 12.86 30.86
C SER A 625 19.39 11.91 29.87
N LEU A 626 18.85 10.70 29.78
CA LEU A 626 19.26 9.64 28.87
C LEU A 626 18.14 9.42 27.87
N GLN A 627 18.39 9.66 26.59
CA GLN A 627 17.45 9.43 25.51
C GLN A 627 17.88 8.18 24.72
N PHE A 628 16.93 7.33 24.37
CA PHE A 628 17.18 6.09 23.64
C PHE A 628 16.58 6.16 22.24
N THR A 629 17.31 5.64 21.25
CA THR A 629 16.82 5.56 19.86
C THR A 629 15.70 4.53 19.71
N LYS A 630 15.61 3.56 20.63
CA LYS A 630 14.56 2.54 20.73
C LYS A 630 13.96 2.55 22.13
N LEU A 631 12.67 2.23 22.25
CA LEU A 631 12.00 2.07 23.55
C LEU A 631 12.71 0.96 24.35
N ILE A 632 13.03 1.25 25.60
CA ILE A 632 13.63 0.27 26.51
C ILE A 632 12.66 -0.05 27.67
N PRO A 633 12.57 -1.31 28.09
CA PRO A 633 11.80 -1.65 29.27
C PRO A 633 12.52 -1.13 30.52
N LEU A 634 11.80 -0.44 31.40
CA LEU A 634 12.30 -0.09 32.72
C LEU A 634 11.50 -0.88 33.76
N TYR A 635 12.14 -1.85 34.42
CA TYR A 635 11.48 -2.61 35.46
C TYR A 635 11.39 -1.76 36.73
N ASP A 636 10.21 -1.20 36.99
CA ASP A 636 9.92 -0.53 38.25
C ASP A 636 9.46 -1.56 39.30
N LYS A 637 10.14 -1.59 40.44
CA LYS A 637 9.80 -2.50 41.55
C LYS A 637 8.43 -2.20 42.18
N ASN A 638 7.89 -1.00 41.96
CA ASN A 638 6.73 -0.49 42.69
C ASN A 638 5.42 -0.45 41.87
N TYR A 639 5.42 -0.90 40.61
CA TYR A 639 4.25 -0.75 39.73
C TYR A 639 3.57 -2.10 39.46
N ASN A 640 2.51 -2.43 40.21
CA ASN A 640 1.70 -3.63 39.98
C ASN A 640 0.21 -3.27 39.90
N TYR A 641 -0.43 -3.54 38.76
CA TYR A 641 -1.75 -3.02 38.44
C TYR A 641 -2.87 -3.79 39.18
N LYS A 642 -3.52 -3.19 40.19
CA LYS A 642 -4.83 -3.65 40.71
C LYS A 642 -5.74 -2.50 41.15
N TYR A 643 -6.85 -2.30 40.43
CA TYR A 643 -7.86 -1.25 40.66
C TYR A 643 -8.55 -1.33 42.03
N ASN A 644 -8.08 -0.50 42.99
CA ASN A 644 -8.73 -0.10 44.26
C ASN A 644 -8.02 1.13 44.86
N ASN A 645 -8.44 1.65 46.03
CA ASN A 645 -7.78 2.78 46.74
C ASN A 645 -6.28 2.57 47.01
N GLU A 646 -5.80 1.33 46.95
CA GLU A 646 -4.38 0.98 46.93
C GLU A 646 -3.64 1.61 45.73
N ILE A 647 -4.28 1.77 44.56
CA ILE A 647 -3.71 2.43 43.37
C ILE A 647 -3.26 3.86 43.65
N PHE A 648 -4.09 4.67 44.30
CA PHE A 648 -3.75 6.09 44.49
C PHE A 648 -2.57 6.24 45.46
N LYS A 649 -2.47 5.34 46.45
CA LYS A 649 -1.33 5.30 47.35
C LYS A 649 -0.08 4.82 46.61
N GLU A 650 -0.17 3.76 45.82
CA GLU A 650 0.94 3.26 44.97
C GLU A 650 1.41 4.32 43.97
N GLN A 651 0.50 5.10 43.39
CA GLN A 651 0.84 6.23 42.50
C GLN A 651 1.58 7.35 43.24
N LEU A 652 1.13 7.71 44.44
CA LEU A 652 1.82 8.70 45.26
C LEU A 652 3.21 8.19 45.68
N ASP A 653 3.30 6.92 46.09
CA ASP A 653 4.55 6.26 46.45
C ASP A 653 5.51 6.17 45.26
N TYR A 654 5.00 5.97 44.03
CA TYR A 654 5.77 6.02 42.79
C TYR A 654 6.41 7.40 42.57
N TYR A 655 5.63 8.49 42.59
CA TYR A 655 6.18 9.84 42.40
C TYR A 655 7.13 10.24 43.54
N ASN A 656 6.80 9.90 44.79
CA ASN A 656 7.71 10.10 45.92
C ASN A 656 8.99 9.28 45.78
N GLY A 657 8.91 8.05 45.25
CA GLY A 657 10.06 7.21 44.93
C GLY A 657 11.00 7.85 43.91
N ILE A 658 10.45 8.50 42.87
CA ILE A 658 11.24 9.28 41.90
C ILE A 658 12.02 10.37 42.62
N LEU A 659 11.33 11.15 43.45
CA LEU A 659 11.93 12.29 44.18
C LEU A 659 12.99 11.84 45.19
N MET A 660 12.80 10.68 45.82
CA MET A 660 13.78 10.07 46.74
C MET A 660 14.96 9.40 46.02
N GLY A 661 14.86 9.13 44.72
CA GLY A 661 15.83 8.32 43.98
C GLY A 661 15.74 6.82 44.29
N ASN A 662 14.60 6.33 44.78
CA ASN A 662 14.37 4.92 45.16
C ASN A 662 13.49 4.16 44.13
N ASN A 663 13.53 4.55 42.86
CA ASN A 663 12.75 3.90 41.80
C ASN A 663 13.45 2.70 41.20
N ALA A 664 13.96 2.85 39.99
CA ALA A 664 14.41 1.75 39.15
C ALA A 664 15.93 1.76 38.97
N HIS A 665 16.40 0.66 38.41
CA HIS A 665 17.79 0.44 38.05
C HIS A 665 17.87 0.20 36.55
N LEU A 666 18.76 0.92 35.87
CA LEU A 666 18.99 0.83 34.45
C LEU A 666 20.29 0.08 34.20
N LYS A 667 20.20 -1.04 33.49
CA LYS A 667 21.36 -1.75 32.96
C LYS A 667 21.28 -1.84 31.45
N ILE A 668 22.16 -1.13 30.75
CA ILE A 668 22.18 -1.09 29.29
C ILE A 668 23.60 -0.99 28.74
N THR A 669 23.78 -1.53 27.55
CA THR A 669 25.00 -1.35 26.76
C THR A 669 24.61 -0.77 25.41
N GLY A 670 25.34 0.25 24.95
CA GLY A 670 25.04 0.91 23.70
C GLY A 670 26.13 1.87 23.25
N VAL A 671 25.83 2.62 22.20
CA VAL A 671 26.72 3.62 21.60
C VAL A 671 26.10 5.00 21.70
N VAL A 672 26.91 5.99 22.02
CA VAL A 672 26.47 7.39 22.17
C VAL A 672 26.30 8.01 20.79
N THR A 673 25.07 8.39 20.43
CA THR A 673 24.76 9.05 19.16
C THR A 673 24.67 10.56 19.30
N ASN A 674 24.53 11.08 20.51
CA ASN A 674 24.62 12.51 20.78
C ASN A 674 24.96 12.75 22.26
N VAL A 675 25.69 13.82 22.52
CA VAL A 675 26.02 14.28 23.87
C VAL A 675 25.86 15.78 23.92
N SER A 676 25.28 16.27 24.99
CA SER A 676 25.09 17.69 25.25
C SER A 676 25.59 18.00 26.65
N TYR A 677 26.25 19.15 26.74
CA TYR A 677 26.93 19.61 27.94
C TYR A 677 26.27 20.89 28.44
N HIS A 678 26.06 20.97 29.75
CA HIS A 678 25.68 22.20 30.45
C HIS A 678 26.72 22.46 31.53
N ASN A 679 27.29 23.68 31.53
CA ASN A 679 28.36 24.09 32.45
C ASN A 679 29.55 23.10 32.52
N GLY A 680 29.93 22.51 31.38
CA GLY A 680 31.04 21.54 31.31
C GLY A 680 30.73 20.15 31.85
N THR A 681 29.48 19.87 32.22
CA THR A 681 29.02 18.55 32.66
C THR A 681 28.00 17.96 31.69
N VAL A 682 27.93 16.64 31.59
CA VAL A 682 26.95 15.96 30.71
C VAL A 682 25.54 16.23 31.23
N SER A 683 24.72 16.91 30.42
CA SER A 683 23.31 17.19 30.72
C SER A 683 22.35 16.23 30.01
N LYS A 684 22.68 15.85 28.77
CA LYS A 684 21.88 14.89 28.02
C LYS A 684 22.74 14.00 27.14
N LEU A 685 22.43 12.71 27.18
CA LEU A 685 23.09 11.65 26.43
C LEU A 685 22.05 10.90 25.58
N THR A 686 22.29 10.76 24.29
CA THR A 686 21.47 9.92 23.40
C THR A 686 22.21 8.62 23.10
N ILE A 687 21.61 7.48 23.41
CA ILE A 687 22.22 6.15 23.27
C ILE A 687 21.43 5.30 22.28
N SER A 688 22.15 4.70 21.35
CA SER A 688 21.67 3.61 20.50
C SER A 688 21.87 2.27 21.21
N THR A 689 20.77 1.59 21.51
CA THR A 689 20.75 0.28 22.18
C THR A 689 20.66 -0.88 21.18
N ASP A 690 21.13 -0.66 19.94
CA ASP A 690 21.12 -1.72 18.94
C ASP A 690 21.94 -2.93 19.42
N PRO A 691 21.37 -4.16 19.39
CA PRO A 691 22.06 -5.37 19.85
C PRO A 691 23.40 -5.60 19.19
N ILE A 692 23.61 -5.09 17.96
CA ILE A 692 24.89 -5.21 17.26
C ILE A 692 26.05 -4.62 18.07
N TYR A 693 25.81 -3.62 18.91
CA TYR A 693 26.87 -2.95 19.67
C TYR A 693 27.22 -3.62 21.00
N SER A 694 26.44 -4.61 21.45
CA SER A 694 26.78 -5.38 22.68
C SER A 694 27.81 -6.48 22.42
N ILE A 695 28.15 -6.74 21.16
CA ILE A 695 29.18 -7.69 20.74
C ILE A 695 30.58 -7.21 21.19
N ASP A 696 31.49 -8.14 21.46
CA ASP A 696 32.88 -7.86 21.80
C ASP A 696 33.57 -7.03 20.69
N LYS A 697 34.37 -6.02 21.09
CA LYS A 697 35.14 -5.15 20.19
C LYS A 697 35.92 -5.96 19.15
N ASN A 698 36.55 -7.08 19.54
CA ASN A 698 37.34 -7.90 18.61
C ASN A 698 36.48 -8.58 17.54
N GLN A 699 35.24 -8.95 17.86
CA GLN A 699 34.31 -9.56 16.92
C GLN A 699 33.69 -8.52 15.97
N LEU A 700 33.52 -7.29 16.43
CA LEU A 700 32.99 -6.16 15.65
C LEU A 700 33.93 -5.60 14.60
N PHE A 701 35.22 -5.90 14.68
CA PHE A 701 36.21 -5.57 13.64
C PHE A 701 36.73 -6.81 12.92
N SER A 702 36.18 -7.99 13.21
CA SER A 702 36.47 -9.17 12.42
C SER A 702 35.94 -9.01 10.99
N PHE A 703 36.51 -9.74 10.04
CA PHE A 703 36.04 -9.75 8.65
C PHE A 703 34.57 -10.20 8.51
N LEU A 704 34.05 -10.88 9.53
CA LEU A 704 32.65 -11.31 9.62
C LEU A 704 31.77 -10.34 10.41
N SER A 705 32.28 -9.16 10.76
CA SER A 705 31.52 -8.14 11.46
C SER A 705 30.32 -7.69 10.64
N PRO A 706 29.10 -7.77 11.18
CA PRO A 706 27.90 -7.29 10.50
C PRO A 706 27.97 -5.79 10.17
N ILE A 707 28.67 -4.99 10.98
CA ILE A 707 28.86 -3.54 10.74
C ILE A 707 29.75 -3.31 9.51
N LEU A 708 30.90 -3.99 9.43
CA LEU A 708 31.82 -3.85 8.31
C LEU A 708 31.18 -4.36 7.01
N ILE A 709 30.54 -5.52 7.05
CA ILE A 709 29.82 -6.08 5.90
C ILE A 709 28.79 -5.08 5.39
N ASN A 710 27.96 -4.50 6.27
CA ASN A 710 26.97 -3.51 5.88
C ASN A 710 27.61 -2.29 5.20
N ASN A 711 28.70 -1.75 5.77
CA ASN A 711 29.39 -0.60 5.20
C ASN A 711 30.02 -0.92 3.83
N PHE A 712 30.66 -2.09 3.68
CA PHE A 712 31.21 -2.53 2.40
C PHE A 712 30.13 -2.71 1.34
N VAL A 713 29.00 -3.34 1.69
CA VAL A 713 27.87 -3.53 0.78
C VAL A 713 27.26 -2.18 0.39
N PHE A 714 27.07 -1.28 1.35
CA PHE A 714 26.53 0.04 1.11
C PHE A 714 27.41 0.84 0.13
N LEU A 715 28.73 0.88 0.37
CA LEU A 715 29.69 1.52 -0.54
C LEU A 715 29.73 0.85 -1.91
N PHE A 716 29.68 -0.48 -1.98
CA PHE A 716 29.68 -1.24 -3.22
C PHE A 716 28.45 -0.93 -4.09
N VAL A 717 27.27 -0.87 -3.48
CA VAL A 717 26.03 -0.52 -4.18
C VAL A 717 26.07 0.95 -4.66
N ILE A 718 26.57 1.88 -3.85
CA ILE A 718 26.78 3.28 -4.27
C ILE A 718 27.70 3.35 -5.49
N LEU A 719 28.84 2.65 -5.43
CA LEU A 719 29.83 2.66 -6.52
C LEU A 719 29.24 2.11 -7.83
N ILE A 720 28.55 0.96 -7.78
CA ILE A 720 27.89 0.38 -8.95
C ILE A 720 26.84 1.34 -9.52
N THR A 721 26.08 2.00 -8.65
CA THR A 721 25.07 2.98 -9.05
C THR A 721 25.71 4.15 -9.79
N LEU A 722 26.76 4.74 -9.22
CA LEU A 722 27.49 5.88 -9.81
C LEU A 722 28.13 5.52 -11.15
N ILE A 723 28.76 4.35 -11.26
CA ILE A 723 29.34 3.85 -12.52
C ILE A 723 28.24 3.73 -13.58
N ASN A 724 27.09 3.15 -13.25
CA ASN A 724 26.00 2.97 -14.20
C ASN A 724 25.32 4.29 -14.60
N CYS A 725 25.19 5.25 -13.68
CA CYS A 725 24.74 6.60 -13.99
C CYS A 725 25.69 7.29 -14.98
N THR A 726 27.01 7.21 -14.71
CA THR A 726 28.03 7.81 -15.57
C THR A 726 28.03 7.18 -16.96
N LEU A 727 27.98 5.84 -17.04
CA LEU A 727 27.88 5.11 -18.30
C LEU A 727 26.61 5.46 -19.07
N PHE A 728 25.47 5.60 -18.39
CA PHE A 728 24.23 6.03 -19.00
C PHE A 728 24.35 7.41 -19.66
N ILE A 729 24.85 8.41 -18.91
CA ILE A 729 25.03 9.78 -19.41
C ILE A 729 25.98 9.79 -20.61
N TRP A 730 27.13 9.12 -20.49
CA TRP A 730 28.12 9.05 -21.57
C TRP A 730 27.57 8.36 -22.83
N LYS A 731 26.87 7.23 -22.68
CA LYS A 731 26.26 6.52 -23.81
C LYS A 731 25.17 7.34 -24.49
N LYS A 732 24.35 8.07 -23.72
CA LYS A 732 23.31 8.96 -24.25
C LYS A 732 23.94 10.09 -25.06
N ALA A 733 24.94 10.78 -24.52
CA ALA A 733 25.65 11.85 -25.21
C ALA A 733 26.33 11.35 -26.50
N ALA A 734 27.00 10.18 -26.44
CA ALA A 734 27.62 9.57 -27.61
C ALA A 734 26.60 9.22 -28.71
N ASN A 735 25.42 8.72 -28.36
CA ASN A 735 24.36 8.41 -29.32
C ASN A 735 23.77 9.67 -29.95
N GLN A 736 23.62 10.76 -29.19
CA GLN A 736 23.16 12.05 -29.71
C GLN A 736 24.17 12.63 -30.70
N LEU A 737 25.44 12.70 -30.33
CA LEU A 737 26.51 13.17 -31.23
C LEU A 737 26.64 12.31 -32.49
N ARG A 738 26.46 10.99 -32.37
CA ARG A 738 26.39 10.08 -33.51
C ARG A 738 25.23 10.45 -34.44
N LEU A 739 24.04 10.65 -33.88
CA LEU A 739 22.85 10.97 -34.66
C LEU A 739 22.97 12.32 -35.38
N GLU A 740 23.51 13.34 -34.72
CA GLU A 740 23.76 14.66 -35.32
C GLU A 740 24.72 14.56 -36.51
N LYS A 741 25.80 13.77 -36.38
CA LYS A 741 26.75 13.52 -37.48
C LYS A 741 26.10 12.79 -38.67
N ILE A 742 25.27 11.78 -38.39
CA ILE A 742 24.54 11.04 -39.42
C ILE A 742 23.59 11.97 -40.17
N ILE A 743 22.80 12.76 -39.44
CA ILE A 743 21.85 13.73 -40.00
C ILE A 743 22.58 14.77 -40.87
N SER A 744 23.68 15.34 -40.37
CA SER A 744 24.49 16.31 -41.13
C SER A 744 25.03 15.70 -42.42
N ASN A 745 25.58 14.49 -42.37
CA ASN A 745 26.14 13.82 -43.54
C ASN A 745 25.07 13.57 -44.63
N TYR A 746 23.87 13.13 -44.24
CA TYR A 746 22.78 12.95 -45.20
C TYR A 746 22.29 14.27 -45.79
N SER A 747 22.17 15.32 -44.97
CA SER A 747 21.85 16.66 -45.46
C SER A 747 22.85 17.13 -46.52
N ASP A 748 24.15 16.93 -46.29
CA ASP A 748 25.22 17.31 -47.23
C ASP A 748 25.19 16.45 -48.51
N LYS A 749 24.97 15.13 -48.40
CA LYS A 749 24.86 14.24 -49.56
C LYS A 749 23.67 14.62 -50.46
N ILE A 750 22.53 14.96 -49.87
CA ILE A 750 21.32 15.35 -50.62
C ILE A 750 21.51 16.72 -51.29
N LEU A 751 22.12 17.70 -50.60
CA LEU A 751 22.45 19.01 -51.18
C LEU A 751 23.41 18.88 -52.38
N LYS A 752 24.45 18.03 -52.28
CA LYS A 752 25.38 17.78 -53.39
C LYS A 752 24.70 17.12 -54.60
N ASN A 753 23.82 16.15 -54.37
CA ASN A 753 23.07 15.52 -55.46
C ASN A 753 22.12 16.50 -56.16
N HIS A 754 21.53 17.47 -55.46
CA HIS A 754 20.73 18.52 -56.11
C HIS A 754 21.58 19.54 -56.88
N SER A 755 22.84 19.80 -56.48
CA SER A 755 23.74 20.70 -57.22
C SER A 755 24.31 20.09 -58.52
N MET A 756 24.34 18.76 -58.66
CA MET A 756 24.83 18.08 -59.88
C MET A 756 23.76 17.82 -60.95
N VAL A 757 22.48 18.07 -60.64
CA VAL A 757 21.35 17.93 -61.60
C VAL A 757 20.99 19.28 -62.24
N GLY A 758 21.68 20.36 -61.85
CA GLY A 758 21.46 21.73 -62.35
C GLY A 758 22.47 22.22 -63.39
N ASP A 759 23.37 21.36 -63.89
CA ASP A 759 24.33 21.66 -64.97
C ASP A 759 24.03 20.87 -66.25
#